data_AF-A0A918UYX4-F1
#
_entry.id   AF-A0A918UYX4-F1
#
_cell.length_a   1.000
_cell.length_b   1.000
_cell.length_c   1.000
_cell.angle_alpha   90.00
_cell.angle_beta   90.00
_cell.angle_gamma   90.00
#
_symmetry.space_group_name_H-M   'P 1'
#
loop_
_entity.id
_entity.type
_entity.pdbx_description
1 polymer ?
#
loop_
_entity_poly.entity_id
_entity_poly.type
_entity_poly.pdbx_seq_one_letter_code
_entity_poly.pdbx_strand_id
1 'polypeptide(L)'
;MAETAEPGQRAQRQQAGERTGKRAAQRRVLAALALAQFVCSFAGSNMNVMINDISRDLNTTVQGVQVAITVFLLVMAALMIPGGKLTDRFGRKRCFLAGLIVYAVGALVSAAAPGLGVLILGNSILEGIGTALLIPPVYILTTLLYREMTARARAFGVIMAFGGIGAAAGPLIGGLITAGISWRAAFVFQALVIAVIVVLSSRLDDPLPPDRGRPFDTGGAVLSAVGLVLVVLGILAADNDIRLTAGLLVLGALVLWWFLHHARARERSGREPLLSLALFRNRTSDLGLVTQNVQWLMLMGASFTVAAYLQVVRHYDALKTGVVFTAATLGLLTSSLAAERFAQRRRPRTLILTGFAVALAGLAALIALAGRHPTDWAAVPGLLLFGLGLGVMLTPSVNVVQSSFPEERQGEISGLSRSVSNLGSACGTAIAGTILVAGLTTHAYAAALTALAATGLVGLAAAAFLPRTPGGRNGSPHPDRRTLSTDTDTDTETDAETETDAETETDAEMETDAETETDAEAGTMGNVSSPPAGPSPRKPHDGKGRRAEPDTADQPSTAAEAARTPAPDEDPRPSPQARKRRELLFLTLPGCWGALVLACLSFTPSLLPRGGLVQGLISGVTAAIGYGLGVLAACVWRAFADREARPPRHRSWTAFGVAAAVLLGLSFGFGQYWQHEIRSLMGVSEYSILLVVLSPFVAVLVFCLILLTGRGLRGMYRWTADLLRRRIGPRAATATGWIAVAALVWVVVTGVLLNGFVAVANEAFSVRDTTTEEGAHRPTTSLRSGGPGSLIPWESLGMQGRNFTGTGPTADAIGDFTGRPSRAPIRSYAGLATAQDTESRAAAAVADLSRQGGFGRANLLVVTTTGSGWVDPAAVDSFEYLSGGDSAAVAIQYSYLPSWISYLVDQSKAREAGRALFDAVYDRWSKLPPDQRPRLFVAGESLGSFGGETAFSGEYDLRNRTAGTLFAGPPNFNTLFREFSDHRDTGSPEIQPVHRNGRTVRFTSDPRADIPPADQPWQGSRVLYLMHPSDPIVWWSPRLILHRPDWIGEPAGQDVMQGMFWVPFVTFWQVTADLPFATEVPDGHGHKYTGEYVDAWNAVLRPAGVTAHDLARLRDIIVAGQ
;
A
#
# COMPACT_ATOMS: atom_id res chain seq x y z
N MET A 1 -10.82 -46.76 -37.10
CA MET A 1 -9.47 -46.83 -37.70
C MET A 1 -8.42 -46.62 -36.61
N ALA A 2 -7.95 -47.68 -35.96
CA ALA A 2 -6.99 -47.57 -34.85
C ALA A 2 -6.09 -48.82 -34.69
N GLU A 3 -5.85 -49.57 -35.77
CA GLU A 3 -5.30 -50.94 -35.68
C GLU A 3 -4.28 -51.28 -36.79
N THR A 4 -3.30 -50.40 -36.99
CA THR A 4 -2.07 -50.66 -37.75
C THR A 4 -0.97 -49.72 -37.26
N ALA A 5 -0.26 -50.14 -36.20
CA ALA A 5 0.88 -49.40 -35.65
C ALA A 5 1.91 -50.38 -35.10
N GLU A 6 3.09 -50.43 -35.73
CA GLU A 6 4.15 -51.39 -35.45
C GLU A 6 4.65 -51.35 -33.99
N PRO A 7 5.22 -52.46 -33.47
CA PRO A 7 5.76 -52.53 -32.12
C PRO A 7 6.75 -51.39 -31.80
N GLY A 8 7.63 -51.03 -32.74
CA GLY A 8 8.58 -49.94 -32.58
C GLY A 8 7.92 -48.56 -32.39
N GLN A 9 6.85 -48.28 -33.14
CA GLN A 9 6.10 -47.03 -32.98
C GLN A 9 5.31 -46.99 -31.66
N ARG A 10 4.76 -48.13 -31.21
CA ARG A 10 4.13 -48.23 -29.88
C ARG A 10 5.15 -47.95 -28.77
N ALA A 11 6.31 -48.60 -28.81
CA ALA A 11 7.39 -48.38 -27.84
C ALA A 11 7.91 -46.93 -27.83
N GLN A 12 8.12 -46.32 -29.00
CA GLN A 12 8.52 -44.91 -29.10
C GLN A 12 7.44 -43.96 -28.56
N ARG A 13 6.15 -44.21 -28.83
CA ARG A 13 5.05 -43.41 -28.26
C ARG A 13 4.95 -43.57 -26.74
N GLN A 14 5.16 -44.77 -26.19
CA GLN A 14 5.25 -45.00 -24.74
C GLN A 14 6.42 -44.22 -24.13
N GLN A 15 7.64 -44.36 -24.66
CA GLN A 15 8.82 -43.62 -24.16
C GLN A 15 8.66 -42.10 -24.30
N ALA A 16 8.01 -41.60 -25.36
CA ALA A 16 7.69 -40.18 -25.51
C ALA A 16 6.65 -39.71 -24.47
N GLY A 17 5.64 -40.53 -24.19
CA GLY A 17 4.65 -40.32 -23.13
C GLY A 17 5.27 -40.30 -21.73
N GLU A 18 6.17 -41.24 -21.42
CA GLU A 18 6.90 -41.28 -20.15
C GLU A 18 7.87 -40.10 -20.00
N ARG A 19 8.59 -39.72 -21.07
CA ARG A 19 9.50 -38.56 -21.07
C ARG A 19 8.74 -37.25 -20.91
N THR A 20 7.54 -37.12 -21.47
CA THR A 20 6.67 -35.94 -21.24
C THR A 20 6.04 -35.97 -19.85
N GLY A 21 5.60 -37.13 -19.36
CA GLY A 21 5.09 -37.33 -18.00
C GLY A 21 6.12 -36.98 -16.92
N LYS A 22 7.34 -37.50 -17.00
CA LYS A 22 8.45 -37.16 -16.09
C LYS A 22 8.79 -35.66 -16.13
N ARG A 23 8.85 -35.05 -17.32
CA ARG A 23 9.06 -33.59 -17.47
C ARG A 23 7.91 -32.76 -16.89
N ALA A 24 6.67 -33.22 -16.97
CA ALA A 24 5.52 -32.56 -16.36
C ALA A 24 5.54 -32.67 -14.82
N ALA A 25 5.87 -33.85 -14.28
CA ALA A 25 6.03 -34.07 -12.84
C ALA A 25 7.14 -33.20 -12.25
N GLN A 26 8.34 -33.20 -12.86
CA GLN A 26 9.47 -32.35 -12.45
C GLN A 26 9.10 -30.85 -12.45
N ARG A 27 8.31 -30.38 -13.44
CA ARG A 27 7.84 -28.98 -13.46
C ARG A 27 6.88 -28.66 -12.32
N ARG A 28 5.98 -29.59 -11.95
CA ARG A 28 5.06 -29.41 -10.81
C ARG A 28 5.80 -29.39 -9.48
N VAL A 29 6.79 -30.26 -9.29
CA VAL A 29 7.65 -30.25 -8.11
C VAL A 29 8.45 -28.94 -8.01
N LEU A 30 9.11 -28.50 -9.09
CA LEU A 30 9.84 -27.22 -9.07
C LEU A 30 8.93 -26.02 -8.76
N ALA A 31 7.69 -26.03 -9.23
CA ALA A 31 6.71 -25.01 -8.86
C ALA A 31 6.34 -25.05 -7.36
N ALA A 32 6.15 -26.24 -6.78
CA ALA A 32 5.91 -26.40 -5.34
C ALA A 32 7.10 -25.91 -4.50
N LEU A 33 8.33 -26.28 -4.87
CA LEU A 33 9.55 -25.86 -4.16
C LEU A 33 9.79 -24.34 -4.27
N ALA A 34 9.51 -23.74 -5.43
CA ALA A 34 9.60 -22.30 -5.63
C ALA A 34 8.52 -21.53 -4.86
N LEU A 35 7.28 -22.00 -4.86
CA LEU A 35 6.20 -21.41 -4.07
C LEU A 35 6.45 -21.50 -2.57
N ALA A 36 7.04 -22.60 -2.08
CA ALA A 36 7.42 -22.73 -0.68
C ALA A 36 8.46 -21.67 -0.26
N GLN A 37 9.47 -21.43 -1.09
CA GLN A 37 10.46 -20.37 -0.86
C GLN A 37 9.83 -18.96 -0.95
N PHE A 38 8.84 -18.75 -1.83
CA PHE A 38 8.07 -17.51 -1.90
C PHE A 38 7.30 -17.23 -0.59
N VAL A 39 6.54 -18.21 -0.07
CA VAL A 39 5.73 -18.04 1.16
C VAL A 39 6.62 -17.69 2.36
N CYS A 40 7.70 -18.46 2.60
CA CYS A 40 8.60 -18.21 3.72
C CYS A 40 9.26 -16.82 3.67
N SER A 41 9.56 -16.35 2.45
CA SER A 41 10.18 -15.03 2.22
C SER A 41 9.15 -13.89 2.24
N PHE A 42 7.88 -14.18 1.98
CA PHE A 42 6.76 -13.24 2.08
C PHE A 42 6.37 -12.96 3.54
N ALA A 43 6.29 -13.98 4.39
CA ALA A 43 6.01 -13.82 5.82
C ALA A 43 7.04 -12.93 6.52
N GLY A 44 8.32 -13.22 6.27
CA GLY A 44 9.44 -12.48 6.85
C GLY A 44 9.50 -10.99 6.48
N SER A 45 8.72 -10.51 5.50
CA SER A 45 8.65 -9.08 5.16
C SER A 45 7.25 -8.45 5.17
N ASN A 46 6.15 -9.21 5.21
CA ASN A 46 4.80 -8.63 5.23
C ASN A 46 4.46 -7.96 6.58
N MET A 47 4.88 -8.53 7.72
CA MET A 47 4.51 -7.98 9.04
C MET A 47 4.98 -6.54 9.23
N ASN A 48 6.10 -6.16 8.60
CA ASN A 48 6.67 -4.82 8.70
C ASN A 48 5.68 -3.73 8.23
N VAL A 49 4.81 -3.99 7.25
CA VAL A 49 3.90 -2.96 6.70
C VAL A 49 2.54 -2.90 7.37
N MET A 50 2.26 -3.77 8.35
CA MET A 50 0.98 -3.86 9.08
C MET A 50 1.17 -3.71 10.59
N ILE A 51 2.26 -3.04 11.01
CA ILE A 51 2.63 -2.86 12.42
C ILE A 51 1.54 -2.07 13.14
N ASN A 52 1.10 -0.94 12.57
CA ASN A 52 0.05 -0.11 13.17
C ASN A 52 -1.30 -0.84 13.22
N ASP A 53 -1.63 -1.60 12.17
CA ASP A 53 -2.91 -2.31 12.08
C ASP A 53 -3.00 -3.44 13.12
N ILE A 54 -1.95 -4.27 13.25
CA ILE A 54 -1.85 -5.29 14.31
C ILE A 54 -1.81 -4.63 15.69
N SER A 55 -1.07 -3.52 15.85
CA SER A 55 -0.93 -2.79 17.11
C SER A 55 -2.29 -2.30 17.64
N ARG A 56 -3.08 -1.64 16.80
CA ARG A 56 -4.42 -1.14 17.16
C ARG A 56 -5.40 -2.28 17.41
N ASP A 57 -5.49 -3.22 16.48
CA ASP A 57 -6.50 -4.30 16.51
C ASP A 57 -6.31 -5.28 17.68
N LEU A 58 -5.07 -5.60 18.04
CA LEU A 58 -4.76 -6.48 19.18
C LEU A 58 -4.50 -5.73 20.49
N ASN A 59 -4.78 -4.43 20.56
CA ASN A 59 -4.49 -3.55 21.71
C ASN A 59 -3.06 -3.74 22.27
N THR A 60 -2.07 -3.73 21.39
CA THR A 60 -0.65 -3.99 21.68
C THR A 60 0.24 -2.87 21.16
N THR A 61 1.45 -2.72 21.70
CA THR A 61 2.43 -1.74 21.21
C THR A 61 3.14 -2.21 19.93
N VAL A 62 3.76 -1.27 19.21
CA VAL A 62 4.74 -1.50 18.14
C VAL A 62 5.86 -2.47 18.59
N GLN A 63 6.33 -2.33 19.82
CA GLN A 63 7.32 -3.22 20.45
C GLN A 63 6.78 -4.66 20.56
N GLY A 64 5.50 -4.87 20.89
CA GLY A 64 4.87 -6.19 20.89
C GLY A 64 4.89 -6.86 19.51
N VAL A 65 4.60 -6.11 18.44
CA VAL A 65 4.70 -6.62 17.06
C VAL A 65 6.17 -6.92 16.68
N GLN A 66 7.11 -6.07 17.10
CA GLN A 66 8.54 -6.31 16.93
C GLN A 66 9.02 -7.59 17.63
N VAL A 67 8.57 -7.84 18.87
CA VAL A 67 8.84 -9.09 19.59
C VAL A 67 8.35 -10.31 18.78
N ALA A 68 7.15 -10.23 18.21
CA ALA A 68 6.63 -11.32 17.36
C ALA A 68 7.51 -11.57 16.11
N ILE A 69 7.97 -10.51 15.43
CA ILE A 69 8.89 -10.62 14.27
C ILE A 69 10.25 -11.20 14.72
N THR A 70 10.81 -10.72 15.82
CA THR A 70 12.10 -11.19 16.35
C THR A 70 12.04 -12.66 16.79
N VAL A 71 10.96 -13.09 17.45
CA VAL A 71 10.78 -14.50 17.86
C VAL A 71 10.64 -15.42 16.64
N PHE A 72 9.94 -15.00 15.58
CA PHE A 72 9.87 -15.77 14.32
C PHE A 72 11.26 -16.05 13.74
N LEU A 73 12.08 -14.99 13.61
CA LEU A 73 13.44 -15.06 13.08
C LEU A 73 14.36 -15.92 13.98
N LEU A 74 14.21 -15.80 15.30
CA LEU A 74 14.95 -16.57 16.31
C LEU A 74 14.59 -18.07 16.28
N VAL A 75 13.30 -18.43 16.21
CA VAL A 75 12.84 -19.83 16.10
C VAL A 75 13.39 -20.45 14.81
N MET A 76 13.34 -19.73 13.69
CA MET A 76 13.98 -20.18 12.44
C MET A 76 15.51 -20.31 12.58
N ALA A 77 16.19 -19.42 13.29
CA ALA A 77 17.64 -19.48 13.48
C ALA A 77 18.05 -20.72 14.30
N ALA A 78 17.38 -20.96 15.42
CA ALA A 78 17.64 -22.07 16.34
C ALA A 78 17.34 -23.44 15.72
N LEU A 79 16.27 -23.56 14.92
CA LEU A 79 15.79 -24.86 14.43
C LEU A 79 16.32 -25.24 13.04
N MET A 80 16.99 -24.35 12.30
CA MET A 80 17.47 -24.66 10.93
C MET A 80 18.46 -25.82 10.87
N ILE A 81 19.42 -25.87 11.80
CA ILE A 81 20.45 -26.94 11.86
C ILE A 81 19.82 -28.27 12.33
N PRO A 82 19.02 -28.32 13.43
CA PRO A 82 18.19 -29.48 13.76
C PRO A 82 17.31 -29.97 12.61
N GLY A 83 16.58 -29.08 11.93
CA GLY A 83 15.67 -29.39 10.82
C GLY A 83 16.37 -30.08 9.64
N GLY A 84 17.62 -29.67 9.35
CA GLY A 84 18.48 -30.35 8.39
C GLY A 84 18.73 -31.82 8.74
N LYS A 85 19.16 -32.12 9.98
CA LYS A 85 19.43 -33.51 10.39
C LYS A 85 18.15 -34.34 10.62
N LEU A 86 17.03 -33.72 11.01
CA LEU A 86 15.72 -34.38 11.02
C LEU A 86 15.27 -34.80 9.60
N THR A 87 15.56 -33.98 8.59
CA THR A 87 15.21 -34.24 7.18
C THR A 87 15.85 -35.51 6.64
N ASP A 88 17.12 -35.77 6.96
CA ASP A 88 17.80 -37.01 6.58
C ASP A 88 17.23 -38.24 7.32
N ARG A 89 16.85 -38.07 8.59
CA ARG A 89 16.37 -39.16 9.46
C ARG A 89 14.94 -39.61 9.17
N PHE A 90 14.04 -38.66 8.95
CA PHE A 90 12.60 -38.93 8.79
C PHE A 90 12.11 -38.96 7.33
N GLY A 91 12.89 -38.43 6.38
CA GLY A 91 12.57 -38.43 4.94
C GLY A 91 12.17 -37.06 4.42
N ARG A 92 12.61 -36.73 3.21
CA ARG A 92 12.60 -35.37 2.66
C ARG A 92 11.19 -34.94 2.31
N LYS A 93 10.38 -35.84 1.73
CA LYS A 93 8.94 -35.61 1.49
C LYS A 93 8.17 -35.42 2.80
N ARG A 94 8.52 -36.18 3.84
CA ARG A 94 7.80 -36.17 5.13
C ARG A 94 8.06 -34.87 5.89
N CYS A 95 9.31 -34.45 6.04
CA CYS A 95 9.64 -33.17 6.69
C CYS A 95 9.08 -31.96 5.91
N PHE A 96 9.13 -31.98 4.57
CA PHE A 96 8.54 -30.93 3.74
C PHE A 96 7.03 -30.78 3.97
N LEU A 97 6.26 -31.88 3.88
CA LEU A 97 4.81 -31.85 4.08
C LEU A 97 4.43 -31.54 5.54
N ALA A 98 5.16 -32.07 6.53
CA ALA A 98 4.92 -31.74 7.93
C ALA A 98 5.20 -30.26 8.22
N GLY A 99 6.29 -29.70 7.70
CA GLY A 99 6.61 -28.28 7.84
C GLY A 99 5.54 -27.38 7.22
N LEU A 100 5.04 -27.71 6.03
CA LEU A 100 3.92 -27.02 5.39
C LEU A 100 2.62 -27.09 6.23
N ILE A 101 2.29 -28.24 6.81
CA ILE A 101 1.08 -28.39 7.65
C ILE A 101 1.21 -27.57 8.93
N VAL A 102 2.35 -27.65 9.63
CA VAL A 102 2.60 -26.86 10.85
C VAL A 102 2.57 -25.36 10.55
N TYR A 103 3.12 -24.93 9.41
CA TYR A 103 3.03 -23.55 8.94
C TYR A 103 1.57 -23.13 8.66
N ALA A 104 0.81 -23.92 7.91
CA ALA A 104 -0.58 -23.59 7.59
C ALA A 104 -1.46 -23.50 8.84
N VAL A 105 -1.24 -24.36 9.84
CA VAL A 105 -1.88 -24.25 11.16
C VAL A 105 -1.44 -22.97 11.86
N GLY A 106 -0.14 -22.65 11.85
CA GLY A 106 0.39 -21.39 12.38
C GLY A 106 -0.30 -20.17 11.78
N ALA A 107 -0.34 -20.05 10.46
CA ALA A 107 -0.99 -18.95 9.75
C ALA A 107 -2.50 -18.87 10.01
N LEU A 108 -3.21 -20.00 10.18
CA LEU A 108 -4.62 -19.98 10.57
C LEU A 108 -4.82 -19.54 12.03
N VAL A 109 -3.90 -19.88 12.94
CA VAL A 109 -3.88 -19.35 14.32
C VAL A 109 -3.55 -17.86 14.34
N SER A 110 -2.60 -17.39 13.52
CA SER A 110 -2.27 -15.98 13.31
C SER A 110 -3.49 -15.18 12.82
N ALA A 111 -4.20 -15.71 11.82
CA ALA A 111 -5.42 -15.11 11.28
C ALA A 111 -6.57 -15.07 12.31
N ALA A 112 -6.66 -16.07 13.20
CA ALA A 112 -7.68 -16.15 14.24
C ALA A 112 -7.28 -15.51 15.58
N ALA A 113 -6.13 -14.82 15.66
CA ALA A 113 -5.59 -14.33 16.92
C ALA A 113 -6.46 -13.21 17.54
N PRO A 114 -6.91 -13.35 18.80
CA PRO A 114 -7.61 -12.30 19.56
C PRO A 114 -6.66 -11.42 20.39
N GLY A 115 -5.35 -11.69 20.37
CA GLY A 115 -4.35 -10.94 21.14
C GLY A 115 -2.92 -11.40 20.85
N LEU A 116 -1.94 -10.59 21.26
CA LEU A 116 -0.52 -10.76 20.91
C LEU A 116 0.03 -12.17 21.21
N GLY A 117 -0.33 -12.78 22.35
CA GLY A 117 0.16 -14.11 22.73
C GLY A 117 -0.23 -15.23 21.75
N VAL A 118 -1.42 -15.14 21.15
CA VAL A 118 -1.90 -16.10 20.15
C VAL A 118 -1.24 -15.84 18.79
N LEU A 119 -1.00 -14.56 18.44
CA LEU A 119 -0.23 -14.19 17.25
C LEU A 119 1.22 -14.70 17.35
N ILE A 120 1.87 -14.59 18.51
CA ILE A 120 3.22 -15.14 18.74
C ILE A 120 3.21 -16.67 18.63
N LEU A 121 2.18 -17.35 19.12
CA LEU A 121 2.06 -18.81 18.98
C LEU A 121 1.90 -19.22 17.49
N GLY A 122 1.02 -18.56 16.74
CA GLY A 122 0.80 -18.82 15.32
C GLY A 122 2.02 -18.47 14.47
N ASN A 123 2.30 -17.17 14.35
CA ASN A 123 3.32 -16.64 13.46
C ASN A 123 4.73 -16.97 13.94
N SER A 124 5.03 -16.67 15.21
CA SER A 124 6.43 -16.71 15.66
C SER A 124 6.91 -18.12 15.99
N ILE A 125 6.05 -18.95 16.57
CA ILE A 125 6.41 -20.32 16.96
C ILE A 125 6.04 -21.31 15.85
N LEU A 126 4.77 -21.41 15.44
CA LEU A 126 4.34 -22.46 14.49
C LEU A 126 4.83 -22.20 13.06
N GLU A 127 4.67 -21.01 12.48
CA GLU A 127 5.22 -20.71 11.14
C GLU A 127 6.77 -20.76 11.16
N GLY A 128 7.40 -20.38 12.27
CA GLY A 128 8.86 -20.52 12.48
C GLY A 128 9.34 -21.99 12.46
N ILE A 129 8.69 -22.88 13.22
CA ILE A 129 8.96 -24.33 13.22
C ILE A 129 8.68 -24.92 11.83
N GLY A 130 7.55 -24.56 11.22
CA GLY A 130 7.17 -25.02 9.88
C GLY A 130 8.23 -24.66 8.83
N THR A 131 8.73 -23.42 8.88
CA THR A 131 9.78 -22.93 7.99
C THR A 131 11.11 -23.68 8.18
N ALA A 132 11.52 -23.92 9.43
CA ALA A 132 12.73 -24.66 9.75
C ALA A 132 12.67 -26.14 9.31
N LEU A 133 11.47 -26.73 9.28
CA LEU A 133 11.25 -28.10 8.78
C LEU A 133 11.14 -28.18 7.25
N LEU A 134 10.67 -27.13 6.57
CA LEU A 134 10.42 -27.16 5.11
C LEU A 134 11.59 -26.62 4.27
N ILE A 135 12.39 -25.67 4.77
CA ILE A 135 13.51 -25.10 4.00
C ILE A 135 14.58 -26.14 3.67
N PRO A 136 15.14 -26.94 4.60
CA PRO A 136 16.19 -27.91 4.25
C PRO A 136 15.74 -28.93 3.19
N PRO A 137 14.52 -29.52 3.25
CA PRO A 137 13.97 -30.32 2.15
C PRO A 137 13.91 -29.61 0.80
N VAL A 138 13.59 -28.31 0.73
CA VAL A 138 13.55 -27.57 -0.57
C VAL A 138 14.91 -27.61 -1.27
N TYR A 139 16.00 -27.41 -0.55
CA TYR A 139 17.34 -27.46 -1.13
C TYR A 139 17.79 -28.90 -1.43
N ILE A 140 17.54 -29.85 -0.52
CA ILE A 140 17.95 -31.26 -0.68
C ILE A 140 17.17 -31.96 -1.81
N LEU A 141 15.86 -31.75 -1.92
CA LEU A 141 15.07 -32.28 -3.05
C LEU A 141 15.54 -31.69 -4.39
N THR A 142 15.99 -30.43 -4.40
CA THR A 142 16.51 -29.80 -5.61
C THR A 142 17.85 -30.41 -6.06
N THR A 143 18.76 -30.76 -5.15
CA THR A 143 20.02 -31.45 -5.53
C THR A 143 19.77 -32.89 -6.00
N LEU A 144 18.85 -33.62 -5.35
CA LEU A 144 18.57 -35.02 -5.67
C LEU A 144 17.77 -35.20 -6.98
N LEU A 145 16.80 -34.33 -7.27
CA LEU A 145 15.95 -34.43 -8.47
C LEU A 145 16.61 -33.89 -9.74
N TYR A 146 17.58 -32.99 -9.61
CA TYR A 146 18.30 -32.38 -10.73
C TYR A 146 19.79 -32.74 -10.69
N ARG A 147 20.12 -33.91 -11.25
CA ARG A 147 21.48 -34.47 -11.24
C ARG A 147 22.44 -33.78 -12.22
N GLU A 148 21.93 -33.22 -13.32
CA GLU A 148 22.73 -32.41 -14.25
C GLU A 148 23.05 -31.03 -13.64
N MET A 149 24.33 -30.64 -13.62
CA MET A 149 24.80 -29.39 -13.00
C MET A 149 24.08 -28.14 -13.53
N THR A 150 23.83 -28.08 -14.85
CA THR A 150 23.10 -26.98 -15.50
C THR A 150 21.61 -26.97 -15.14
N ALA A 151 20.98 -28.14 -14.99
CA ALA A 151 19.59 -28.25 -14.53
C ALA A 151 19.45 -27.88 -13.05
N ARG A 152 20.40 -28.30 -12.20
CA ARG A 152 20.51 -27.98 -10.77
C ARG A 152 20.64 -26.47 -10.56
N ALA A 153 21.58 -25.83 -11.24
CA ALA A 153 21.77 -24.38 -11.19
C ALA A 153 20.50 -23.63 -11.64
N ARG A 154 19.84 -24.09 -12.71
CA ARG A 154 18.58 -23.50 -13.20
C ARG A 154 17.41 -23.68 -12.22
N ALA A 155 17.33 -24.82 -11.54
CA ALA A 155 16.30 -25.07 -10.52
C ALA A 155 16.49 -24.15 -9.30
N PHE A 156 17.72 -24.05 -8.78
CA PHE A 156 18.06 -23.10 -7.73
C PHE A 156 17.81 -21.64 -8.14
N GLY A 157 18.15 -21.26 -9.37
CA GLY A 157 17.85 -19.92 -9.90
C GLY A 157 16.35 -19.59 -9.87
N VAL A 158 15.47 -20.56 -10.18
CA VAL A 158 14.00 -20.37 -10.08
C VAL A 158 13.55 -20.25 -8.62
N ILE A 159 14.04 -21.11 -7.72
CA ILE A 159 13.67 -21.11 -6.29
C ILE A 159 14.12 -19.81 -5.62
N MET A 160 15.38 -19.40 -5.83
CA MET A 160 15.93 -18.15 -5.28
C MET A 160 15.23 -16.92 -5.87
N ALA A 161 14.87 -16.92 -7.16
CA ALA A 161 14.07 -15.85 -7.75
C ALA A 161 12.67 -15.75 -7.11
N PHE A 162 12.00 -16.87 -6.83
CA PHE A 162 10.71 -16.85 -6.11
C PHE A 162 10.86 -16.41 -4.65
N GLY A 163 11.96 -16.73 -3.98
CA GLY A 163 12.29 -16.16 -2.67
C GLY A 163 12.49 -14.65 -2.71
N GLY A 164 13.23 -14.15 -3.71
CA GLY A 164 13.38 -12.71 -3.95
C GLY A 164 12.04 -12.02 -4.24
N ILE A 165 11.18 -12.64 -5.05
CA ILE A 165 9.81 -12.18 -5.31
C ILE A 165 8.95 -12.22 -4.05
N GLY A 166 9.14 -13.18 -3.13
CA GLY A 166 8.45 -13.23 -1.85
C GLY A 166 8.82 -12.04 -0.95
N ALA A 167 10.11 -11.82 -0.73
CA ALA A 167 10.62 -10.68 0.04
C ALA A 167 10.12 -9.34 -0.55
N ALA A 168 10.20 -9.21 -1.88
CA ALA A 168 9.74 -8.06 -2.66
C ALA A 168 8.23 -7.81 -2.58
N ALA A 169 7.44 -8.88 -2.61
CA ALA A 169 5.98 -8.81 -2.62
C ALA A 169 5.39 -8.67 -1.21
N GLY A 170 6.10 -9.06 -0.14
CA GLY A 170 5.66 -8.92 1.24
C GLY A 170 5.13 -7.52 1.58
N PRO A 171 5.91 -6.45 1.36
CA PRO A 171 5.44 -5.08 1.59
C PRO A 171 4.27 -4.68 0.69
N LEU A 172 4.32 -4.98 -0.61
CA LEU A 172 3.32 -4.48 -1.57
C LEU A 172 1.98 -5.24 -1.48
N ILE A 173 2.03 -6.58 -1.46
CA ILE A 173 0.83 -7.44 -1.34
C ILE A 173 0.32 -7.43 0.11
N GLY A 174 1.20 -7.44 1.11
CA GLY A 174 0.80 -7.31 2.51
C GLY A 174 0.11 -5.96 2.78
N GLY A 175 0.66 -4.86 2.25
CA GLY A 175 0.06 -3.54 2.35
C GLY A 175 -1.31 -3.45 1.68
N LEU A 176 -1.43 -3.99 0.46
CA LEU A 176 -2.69 -4.03 -0.29
C LEU A 176 -3.77 -4.89 0.38
N ILE A 177 -3.40 -6.07 0.90
CA ILE A 177 -4.35 -6.95 1.61
C ILE A 177 -4.77 -6.33 2.96
N THR A 178 -3.85 -5.66 3.66
CA THR A 178 -4.13 -5.01 4.95
C THR A 178 -5.07 -3.83 4.78
N ALA A 179 -4.74 -2.88 3.89
CA ALA A 179 -5.54 -1.69 3.65
C ALA A 179 -6.89 -1.99 2.94
N GLY A 180 -6.94 -3.04 2.11
CA GLY A 180 -8.12 -3.42 1.34
C GLY A 180 -9.06 -4.43 2.00
N ILE A 181 -8.57 -5.25 2.95
CA ILE A 181 -9.35 -6.32 3.60
C ILE A 181 -9.10 -6.31 5.12
N SER A 182 -7.92 -6.79 5.54
CA SER A 182 -7.44 -6.80 6.93
C SER A 182 -6.05 -7.43 6.98
N TRP A 183 -5.27 -7.16 8.03
CA TRP A 183 -3.99 -7.84 8.26
C TRP A 183 -4.16 -9.36 8.41
N ARG A 184 -5.28 -9.82 9.03
CA ARG A 184 -5.64 -11.25 9.16
C ARG A 184 -5.74 -11.96 7.81
N ALA A 185 -6.28 -11.29 6.79
CA ALA A 185 -6.39 -11.85 5.45
C ALA A 185 -5.02 -12.14 4.79
N ALA A 186 -3.95 -11.46 5.21
CA ALA A 186 -2.59 -11.74 4.72
C ALA A 186 -2.08 -13.11 5.23
N PHE A 187 -2.49 -13.56 6.42
CA PHE A 187 -2.20 -14.90 6.91
C PHE A 187 -3.06 -15.98 6.24
N VAL A 188 -4.35 -15.70 6.00
CA VAL A 188 -5.23 -16.60 5.21
C VAL A 188 -4.68 -16.80 3.79
N PHE A 189 -4.15 -15.75 3.16
CA PHE A 189 -3.49 -15.84 1.87
C PHE A 189 -2.29 -16.82 1.88
N GLN A 190 -1.47 -16.82 2.94
CA GLN A 190 -0.36 -17.77 3.08
C GLN A 190 -0.86 -19.22 3.17
N ALA A 191 -1.87 -19.48 4.00
CA ALA A 191 -2.49 -20.80 4.12
C ALA A 191 -3.06 -21.30 2.77
N LEU A 192 -3.67 -20.42 1.97
CA LEU A 192 -4.15 -20.74 0.62
C LEU A 192 -3.00 -21.10 -0.34
N VAL A 193 -1.88 -20.37 -0.32
CA VAL A 193 -0.70 -20.74 -1.14
C VAL A 193 -0.11 -22.07 -0.67
N ILE A 194 -0.10 -22.35 0.63
CA ILE A 194 0.35 -23.65 1.16
C ILE A 194 -0.56 -24.80 0.72
N ALA A 195 -1.88 -24.62 0.69
CA ALA A 195 -2.79 -25.61 0.12
C ALA A 195 -2.45 -25.94 -1.35
N VAL A 196 -2.11 -24.93 -2.15
CA VAL A 196 -1.62 -25.12 -3.53
C VAL A 196 -0.28 -25.89 -3.57
N ILE A 197 0.66 -25.59 -2.67
CA ILE A 197 1.95 -26.31 -2.57
C ILE A 197 1.71 -27.80 -2.21
N VAL A 198 0.82 -28.10 -1.27
CA VAL A 198 0.47 -29.48 -0.88
C VAL A 198 -0.17 -30.24 -2.05
N VAL A 199 -1.10 -29.61 -2.79
CA VAL A 199 -1.70 -30.21 -4.00
C VAL A 199 -0.63 -30.49 -5.07
N LEU A 200 0.29 -29.54 -5.34
CA LEU A 200 1.36 -29.71 -6.32
C LEU A 200 2.41 -30.77 -5.91
N SER A 201 2.66 -30.94 -4.61
CA SER A 201 3.64 -31.89 -4.07
C SER A 201 3.07 -33.27 -3.70
N SER A 202 1.76 -33.47 -3.83
CA SER A 202 1.08 -34.77 -3.63
C SER A 202 1.79 -35.94 -4.34
N ARG A 203 2.16 -35.74 -5.62
CA ARG A 203 2.87 -36.68 -6.50
C ARG A 203 4.41 -36.54 -6.49
N LEU A 204 4.98 -35.95 -5.45
CA LEU A 204 6.42 -36.07 -5.17
C LEU A 204 6.71 -37.47 -4.64
N ASP A 205 7.75 -38.14 -5.10
CA ASP A 205 8.29 -39.34 -4.46
C ASP A 205 9.62 -38.99 -3.76
N ASP A 206 9.92 -39.64 -2.63
CA ASP A 206 11.15 -39.35 -1.86
C ASP A 206 12.35 -40.01 -2.58
N PRO A 207 13.37 -39.26 -3.04
CA PRO A 207 14.42 -39.83 -3.90
C PRO A 207 15.35 -40.83 -3.22
N LEU A 208 15.36 -40.87 -1.88
CA LEU A 208 16.21 -41.74 -1.07
C LEU A 208 15.44 -42.24 0.16
N PRO A 209 15.65 -43.49 0.60
CA PRO A 209 15.08 -43.99 1.86
C PRO A 209 15.44 -43.10 3.08
N PRO A 210 14.55 -42.97 4.08
CA PRO A 210 14.88 -42.31 5.35
C PRO A 210 15.80 -43.19 6.21
N ASP A 211 16.94 -42.65 6.65
CA ASP A 211 17.82 -43.34 7.59
C ASP A 211 17.38 -43.06 9.04
N ARG A 212 16.46 -43.89 9.54
CA ARG A 212 15.95 -43.78 10.92
C ARG A 212 17.01 -44.10 11.98
N GLY A 213 18.06 -44.84 11.62
CA GLY A 213 19.12 -45.31 12.51
C GLY A 213 20.15 -44.22 12.84
N ARG A 214 20.33 -43.23 11.95
CA ARG A 214 21.31 -42.16 12.13
C ARG A 214 21.18 -41.43 13.48
N PRO A 215 22.27 -41.30 14.26
CA PRO A 215 22.22 -40.79 15.62
C PRO A 215 22.04 -39.27 15.66
N PHE A 216 20.92 -38.79 16.20
CA PHE A 216 20.68 -37.36 16.41
C PHE A 216 21.40 -36.84 17.67
N ASP A 217 21.69 -35.54 17.72
CA ASP A 217 22.32 -34.86 18.87
C ASP A 217 21.34 -33.92 19.58
N THR A 218 20.37 -34.51 20.28
CA THR A 218 19.34 -33.77 21.02
C THR A 218 19.95 -32.83 22.06
N GLY A 219 21.03 -33.24 22.74
CA GLY A 219 21.74 -32.40 23.71
C GLY A 219 22.36 -31.16 23.06
N GLY A 220 23.06 -31.34 21.93
CA GLY A 220 23.57 -30.24 21.13
C GLY A 220 22.45 -29.32 20.60
N ALA A 221 21.33 -29.89 20.15
CA ALA A 221 20.19 -29.14 19.65
C ALA A 221 19.56 -28.24 20.74
N VAL A 222 19.33 -28.77 21.94
CA VAL A 222 18.80 -27.99 23.07
C VAL A 222 19.80 -26.91 23.51
N LEU A 223 21.09 -27.23 23.66
CA LEU A 223 22.11 -26.24 24.04
C LEU A 223 22.23 -25.10 23.01
N SER A 224 22.25 -25.42 21.72
CA SER A 224 22.29 -24.39 20.66
C SER A 224 21.03 -23.51 20.65
N ALA A 225 19.83 -24.09 20.80
CA ALA A 225 18.58 -23.33 20.83
C ALA A 225 18.49 -22.42 22.06
N VAL A 226 18.76 -22.94 23.27
CA VAL A 226 18.72 -22.17 24.52
C VAL A 226 19.77 -21.05 24.51
N GLY A 227 20.98 -21.33 24.04
CA GLY A 227 22.04 -20.32 23.95
C GLY A 227 21.68 -19.14 23.03
N LEU A 228 21.10 -19.42 21.84
CA LEU A 228 20.64 -18.38 20.93
C LEU A 228 19.45 -17.59 21.48
N VAL A 229 18.50 -18.28 22.14
CA VAL A 229 17.33 -17.63 22.78
C VAL A 229 17.78 -16.69 23.90
N LEU A 230 18.70 -17.11 24.77
CA LEU A 230 19.24 -16.27 25.84
C LEU A 230 19.94 -15.02 25.33
N VAL A 231 20.74 -15.13 24.26
CA VAL A 231 21.42 -13.97 23.65
C VAL A 231 20.40 -12.97 23.10
N VAL A 232 19.38 -13.41 22.35
CA VAL A 232 18.39 -12.50 21.75
C VAL A 232 17.44 -11.92 22.81
N LEU A 233 17.05 -12.69 23.84
CA LEU A 233 16.31 -12.17 24.99
C LEU A 233 17.13 -11.14 25.78
N GLY A 234 18.45 -11.30 25.88
CA GLY A 234 19.34 -10.31 26.47
C GLY A 234 19.33 -8.97 25.74
N ILE A 235 19.23 -8.97 24.40
CA ILE A 235 19.11 -7.74 23.60
C ILE A 235 17.74 -7.08 23.79
N LEU A 236 16.66 -7.88 23.83
CA LEU A 236 15.29 -7.41 24.09
C LEU A 236 15.10 -6.85 25.51
N ALA A 237 15.83 -7.38 26.50
CA ALA A 237 15.75 -6.95 27.90
C ALA A 237 16.40 -5.57 28.16
N ALA A 238 17.20 -5.05 27.22
CA ALA A 238 18.08 -3.90 27.46
C ALA A 238 17.36 -2.55 27.63
N ASP A 239 16.08 -2.52 27.26
CA ASP A 239 15.12 -1.44 27.51
C ASP A 239 14.63 -1.43 28.98
N ASN A 240 14.51 -2.61 29.60
CA ASN A 240 13.89 -2.78 30.92
C ASN A 240 14.90 -2.88 32.09
N ASP A 241 15.97 -3.67 31.92
CA ASP A 241 17.02 -3.80 32.94
C ASP A 241 18.37 -4.20 32.30
N ILE A 242 19.34 -3.29 32.37
CA ILE A 242 20.70 -3.51 31.88
C ILE A 242 21.44 -4.64 32.63
N ARG A 243 21.07 -4.94 33.89
CA ARG A 243 21.63 -6.06 34.67
C ARG A 243 21.05 -7.39 34.18
N LEU A 244 19.75 -7.46 33.93
CA LEU A 244 19.10 -8.60 33.30
C LEU A 244 19.69 -8.87 31.91
N THR A 245 19.91 -7.83 31.10
CA THR A 245 20.64 -7.93 29.82
C THR A 245 22.04 -8.50 29.98
N ALA A 246 22.85 -7.95 30.87
CA ALA A 246 24.21 -8.44 31.10
C ALA A 246 24.19 -9.91 31.56
N GLY A 247 23.28 -10.28 32.47
CA GLY A 247 23.08 -11.64 32.93
C GLY A 247 22.66 -12.61 31.82
N LEU A 248 21.68 -12.24 31.00
CA LEU A 248 21.18 -13.06 29.89
C LEU A 248 22.22 -13.21 28.77
N LEU A 249 22.97 -12.15 28.44
CA LEU A 249 24.06 -12.21 27.45
C LEU A 249 25.22 -13.09 27.93
N VAL A 250 25.64 -12.96 29.19
CA VAL A 250 26.68 -13.82 29.79
C VAL A 250 26.21 -15.27 29.87
N LEU A 251 24.98 -15.53 30.33
CA LEU A 251 24.42 -16.88 30.40
C LEU A 251 24.28 -17.50 29.01
N GLY A 252 23.82 -16.74 28.02
CA GLY A 252 23.75 -17.16 26.62
C GLY A 252 25.13 -17.51 26.04
N ALA A 253 26.15 -16.68 26.31
CA ALA A 253 27.53 -16.95 25.92
C ALA A 253 28.09 -18.22 26.59
N LEU A 254 27.81 -18.44 27.88
CA LEU A 254 28.20 -19.65 28.60
C LEU A 254 27.50 -20.92 28.05
N VAL A 255 26.22 -20.84 27.72
CA VAL A 255 25.47 -21.96 27.11
C VAL A 255 25.95 -22.24 25.68
N LEU A 256 26.27 -21.23 24.88
CA LEU A 256 26.88 -21.41 23.55
C LEU A 256 28.32 -21.96 23.66
N TRP A 257 29.10 -21.57 24.67
CA TRP A 257 30.39 -22.17 24.96
C TRP A 257 30.26 -23.65 25.36
N TRP A 258 29.26 -24.01 26.17
CA TRP A 258 28.94 -25.41 26.50
C TRP A 258 28.53 -26.17 25.23
N PHE A 259 27.66 -25.62 24.37
CA PHE A 259 27.32 -26.23 23.08
C PHE A 259 28.58 -26.57 22.25
N LEU A 260 29.52 -25.63 22.12
CA LEU A 260 30.79 -25.87 21.42
C LEU A 260 31.64 -26.94 22.11
N HIS A 261 31.69 -26.96 23.45
CA HIS A 261 32.43 -27.98 24.20
C HIS A 261 31.80 -29.39 24.07
N HIS A 262 30.47 -29.48 24.08
CA HIS A 262 29.70 -30.71 23.84
C HIS A 262 29.93 -31.24 22.41
N ALA A 263 29.92 -30.36 21.40
CA ALA A 263 30.26 -30.73 20.03
C ALA A 263 31.71 -31.28 19.92
N ARG A 264 32.69 -30.63 20.56
CA ARG A 264 34.08 -31.15 20.65
C ARG A 264 34.13 -32.53 21.31
N ALA A 265 33.36 -32.74 22.37
CA ALA A 265 33.30 -34.03 23.07
C ALA A 265 32.68 -35.12 22.19
N ARG A 266 31.59 -34.84 21.46
CA ARG A 266 31.01 -35.80 20.49
C ARG A 266 32.01 -36.15 19.39
N GLU A 267 32.62 -35.17 18.72
CA GLU A 267 33.60 -35.40 17.65
C GLU A 267 34.77 -36.28 18.13
N ARG A 268 35.36 -35.99 19.30
CA ARG A 268 36.42 -36.83 19.90
C ARG A 268 35.98 -38.25 20.22
N SER A 269 34.71 -38.45 20.56
CA SER A 269 34.13 -39.78 20.85
C SER A 269 33.70 -40.57 19.60
N GLY A 270 34.00 -40.09 18.39
CA GLY A 270 33.58 -40.72 17.14
C GLY A 270 32.07 -40.66 16.87
N ARG A 271 31.32 -39.79 17.59
CA ARG A 271 29.87 -39.64 17.47
C ARG A 271 29.53 -38.41 16.63
N GLU A 272 28.58 -38.55 15.71
CA GLU A 272 28.15 -37.44 14.85
C GLU A 272 27.63 -36.26 15.70
N PRO A 273 28.23 -35.05 15.64
CA PRO A 273 27.75 -33.87 16.36
C PRO A 273 26.53 -33.25 15.65
N LEU A 274 25.81 -32.35 16.31
CA LEU A 274 24.83 -31.50 15.62
C LEU A 274 25.47 -30.68 14.48
N LEU A 275 26.66 -30.13 14.73
CA LEU A 275 27.42 -29.27 13.83
C LEU A 275 28.91 -29.63 13.94
N SER A 276 29.58 -29.94 12.83
CA SER A 276 31.02 -30.22 12.87
C SER A 276 31.83 -28.94 13.03
N LEU A 277 32.78 -28.96 13.96
CA LEU A 277 33.65 -27.81 14.25
C LEU A 277 34.82 -27.70 13.26
N ALA A 278 35.00 -28.70 12.40
CA ALA A 278 35.87 -28.62 11.24
C ALA A 278 35.42 -27.55 10.22
N LEU A 279 34.16 -27.09 10.27
CA LEU A 279 33.69 -25.96 9.44
C LEU A 279 34.36 -24.64 9.85
N PHE A 280 34.51 -24.37 11.14
CA PHE A 280 35.17 -23.18 11.71
C PHE A 280 36.71 -23.23 11.68
N ARG A 281 37.28 -23.98 10.73
CA ARG A 281 38.73 -24.00 10.45
C ARG A 281 39.09 -23.27 9.15
N ASN A 282 38.09 -22.84 8.36
CA ASN A 282 38.32 -22.12 7.12
C ASN A 282 37.95 -20.64 7.28
N ARG A 283 38.97 -19.82 7.54
CA ARG A 283 38.86 -18.35 7.70
C ARG A 283 38.08 -17.65 6.58
N THR A 284 38.06 -18.21 5.37
CA THR A 284 37.27 -17.69 4.23
C THR A 284 35.77 -17.89 4.45
N SER A 285 35.38 -19.06 4.95
CA SER A 285 34.01 -19.35 5.37
C SER A 285 33.61 -18.51 6.58
N ASP A 286 34.49 -18.40 7.59
CA ASP A 286 34.18 -17.68 8.83
C ASP A 286 33.92 -16.19 8.57
N LEU A 287 34.79 -15.53 7.78
CA LEU A 287 34.56 -14.15 7.33
C LEU A 287 33.31 -14.04 6.45
N GLY A 288 33.06 -15.03 5.58
CA GLY A 288 31.83 -15.10 4.78
C GLY A 288 30.57 -15.15 5.65
N LEU A 289 30.53 -16.00 6.68
CA LEU A 289 29.43 -16.12 7.64
C LEU A 289 29.23 -14.82 8.43
N VAL A 290 30.30 -14.12 8.83
CA VAL A 290 30.20 -12.79 9.45
C VAL A 290 29.59 -11.78 8.48
N THR A 291 30.01 -11.75 7.20
CA THR A 291 29.38 -10.83 6.22
C THR A 291 27.89 -11.16 6.00
N GLN A 292 27.50 -12.43 5.96
CA GLN A 292 26.09 -12.82 5.88
C GLN A 292 25.30 -12.36 7.12
N ASN A 293 25.84 -12.57 8.32
CA ASN A 293 25.19 -12.17 9.56
C ASN A 293 24.90 -10.66 9.59
N VAL A 294 25.92 -9.84 9.32
CA VAL A 294 25.78 -8.38 9.27
C VAL A 294 24.85 -7.93 8.14
N GLN A 295 24.92 -8.55 6.96
CA GLN A 295 24.02 -8.24 5.84
C GLN A 295 22.54 -8.43 6.22
N TRP A 296 22.21 -9.57 6.85
CA TRP A 296 20.84 -9.90 7.26
C TRP A 296 20.37 -9.11 8.50
N LEU A 297 21.30 -8.72 9.37
CA LEU A 297 21.09 -7.78 10.48
C LEU A 297 20.71 -6.39 9.97
N MET A 298 21.51 -5.82 9.06
CA MET A 298 21.22 -4.54 8.41
C MET A 298 19.87 -4.58 7.70
N LEU A 299 19.62 -5.60 6.85
CA LEU A 299 18.38 -5.72 6.07
C LEU A 299 17.14 -5.70 6.97
N MET A 300 17.07 -6.59 7.97
CA MET A 300 15.85 -6.73 8.77
C MET A 300 15.71 -5.66 9.85
N GLY A 301 16.81 -5.19 10.44
CA GLY A 301 16.79 -4.04 11.35
C GLY A 301 16.33 -2.77 10.64
N ALA A 302 16.91 -2.43 9.48
CA ALA A 302 16.52 -1.23 8.74
C ALA A 302 15.11 -1.35 8.16
N SER A 303 14.68 -2.54 7.74
CA SER A 303 13.30 -2.77 7.30
C SER A 303 12.29 -2.52 8.42
N PHE A 304 12.59 -2.97 9.64
CA PHE A 304 11.76 -2.64 10.80
C PHE A 304 11.79 -1.13 11.11
N THR A 305 12.98 -0.52 11.26
CA THR A 305 13.11 0.91 11.61
C THR A 305 12.42 1.83 10.62
N VAL A 306 12.59 1.61 9.32
CA VAL A 306 11.96 2.46 8.30
C VAL A 306 10.45 2.20 8.23
N ALA A 307 9.98 0.96 8.36
CA ALA A 307 8.55 0.70 8.36
C ALA A 307 7.84 1.31 9.58
N ALA A 308 8.46 1.22 10.76
CA ALA A 308 8.00 1.90 11.96
C ALA A 308 8.02 3.43 11.80
N TYR A 309 9.08 4.02 11.22
CA TYR A 309 9.14 5.47 10.95
C TYR A 309 7.99 5.93 10.04
N LEU A 310 7.74 5.21 8.95
CA LEU A 310 6.69 5.57 7.99
C LEU A 310 5.29 5.45 8.60
N GLN A 311 5.01 4.41 9.39
CA GLN A 311 3.71 4.20 10.04
C GLN A 311 3.49 5.09 11.27
N VAL A 312 4.51 5.26 12.13
CA VAL A 312 4.36 5.95 13.43
C VAL A 312 4.60 7.46 13.31
N VAL A 313 5.65 7.89 12.61
CA VAL A 313 6.03 9.32 12.52
C VAL A 313 5.45 10.00 11.28
N ARG A 314 5.42 9.31 10.13
CA ARG A 314 4.82 9.85 8.90
C ARG A 314 3.33 9.51 8.73
N HIS A 315 2.76 8.73 9.65
CA HIS A 315 1.35 8.31 9.67
C HIS A 315 0.87 7.65 8.36
N TYR A 316 1.74 6.91 7.66
CA TYR A 316 1.36 6.19 6.44
C TYR A 316 0.55 4.93 6.79
N ASP A 317 -0.41 4.63 5.93
CA ASP A 317 -1.11 3.34 5.95
C ASP A 317 -0.24 2.20 5.44
N ALA A 318 -0.74 0.98 5.55
CA ALA A 318 -0.04 -0.22 5.11
C ALA A 318 0.28 -0.21 3.60
N LEU A 319 -0.59 0.38 2.78
CA LEU A 319 -0.41 0.46 1.32
C LEU A 319 0.69 1.45 0.93
N LYS A 320 0.66 2.70 1.41
CA LYS A 320 1.66 3.74 1.14
C LYS A 320 3.03 3.32 1.70
N THR A 321 3.07 2.70 2.87
CA THR A 321 4.28 2.07 3.43
C THR A 321 4.81 0.97 2.51
N GLY A 322 3.95 0.04 2.08
CA GLY A 322 4.29 -1.03 1.14
C GLY A 322 4.81 -0.53 -0.20
N VAL A 323 4.22 0.53 -0.75
CA VAL A 323 4.68 1.18 -1.99
C VAL A 323 6.05 1.84 -1.82
N VAL A 324 6.32 2.56 -0.72
CA VAL A 324 7.65 3.13 -0.46
C VAL A 324 8.72 2.03 -0.33
N PHE A 325 8.37 0.89 0.29
CA PHE A 325 9.25 -0.28 0.35
C PHE A 325 9.52 -0.96 -1.02
N THR A 326 8.76 -0.65 -2.07
CA THR A 326 9.09 -1.11 -3.43
C THR A 326 10.41 -0.52 -3.94
N ALA A 327 10.89 0.61 -3.39
CA ALA A 327 12.17 1.22 -3.77
C ALA A 327 13.37 0.32 -3.40
N ALA A 328 13.46 -0.11 -2.14
CA ALA A 328 14.49 -1.04 -1.69
C ALA A 328 14.38 -2.41 -2.37
N THR A 329 13.15 -2.88 -2.56
CA THR A 329 12.83 -4.08 -3.34
C THR A 329 13.36 -4.00 -4.77
N LEU A 330 13.12 -2.90 -5.48
CA LEU A 330 13.57 -2.70 -6.85
C LEU A 330 15.10 -2.63 -6.92
N GLY A 331 15.75 -1.95 -5.96
CA GLY A 331 17.21 -1.96 -5.82
C GLY A 331 17.76 -3.37 -5.65
N LEU A 332 17.22 -4.13 -4.69
CA LEU A 332 17.62 -5.51 -4.38
C LEU A 332 17.50 -6.44 -5.59
N LEU A 333 16.36 -6.39 -6.30
CA LEU A 333 16.12 -7.24 -7.45
C LEU A 333 16.96 -6.83 -8.67
N THR A 334 17.11 -5.53 -8.95
CA THR A 334 17.88 -5.07 -10.10
C THR A 334 19.38 -5.34 -9.94
N SER A 335 19.95 -5.12 -8.76
CA SER A 335 21.35 -5.46 -8.51
C SER A 335 21.59 -6.97 -8.41
N SER A 336 20.67 -7.75 -7.81
CA SER A 336 20.79 -9.22 -7.77
C SER A 336 20.74 -9.85 -9.17
N LEU A 337 19.88 -9.36 -10.07
CA LEU A 337 19.85 -9.79 -11.47
C LEU A 337 21.08 -9.35 -12.28
N ALA A 338 21.74 -8.26 -11.87
CA ALA A 338 23.01 -7.83 -12.47
C ALA A 338 24.23 -8.54 -11.86
N ALA A 339 24.13 -9.05 -10.62
CA ALA A 339 25.23 -9.62 -9.85
C ALA A 339 25.89 -10.83 -10.55
N GLU A 340 25.14 -11.63 -11.32
CA GLU A 340 25.70 -12.72 -12.13
C GLU A 340 26.69 -12.21 -13.20
N ARG A 341 26.32 -11.14 -13.92
CA ARG A 341 27.18 -10.49 -14.93
C ARG A 341 28.37 -9.78 -14.28
N PHE A 342 28.20 -9.24 -13.07
CA PHE A 342 29.30 -8.64 -12.32
C PHE A 342 30.26 -9.69 -11.73
N ALA A 343 29.77 -10.83 -11.24
CA ALA A 343 30.58 -11.94 -10.72
C ALA A 343 31.46 -12.60 -11.81
N GLN A 344 31.05 -12.55 -13.07
CA GLN A 344 31.88 -12.94 -14.21
C GLN A 344 33.03 -11.95 -14.52
N ARG A 345 32.99 -10.72 -13.98
CA ARG A 345 33.93 -9.62 -14.32
C ARG A 345 34.68 -9.03 -13.11
N ARG A 346 34.26 -9.32 -11.89
CA ARG A 346 34.79 -8.75 -10.64
C ARG A 346 34.86 -9.85 -9.56
N ARG A 347 35.90 -9.81 -8.73
CA ARG A 347 36.15 -10.82 -7.69
C ARG A 347 35.05 -10.76 -6.60
N PRO A 348 34.63 -11.88 -5.98
CA PRO A 348 33.56 -11.88 -4.97
C PRO A 348 33.77 -10.89 -3.81
N ARG A 349 35.00 -10.78 -3.29
CA ARG A 349 35.41 -9.76 -2.31
C ARG A 349 35.02 -8.34 -2.74
N THR A 350 35.29 -7.96 -3.99
CA THR A 350 34.99 -6.62 -4.51
C THR A 350 33.49 -6.35 -4.47
N LEU A 351 32.67 -7.33 -4.85
CA LEU A 351 31.21 -7.20 -4.85
C LEU A 351 30.64 -7.05 -3.44
N ILE A 352 31.14 -7.82 -2.47
CA ILE A 352 30.72 -7.73 -1.07
C ILE A 352 31.12 -6.36 -0.48
N LEU A 353 32.35 -5.89 -0.73
CA LEU A 353 32.81 -4.54 -0.34
C LEU A 353 31.96 -3.42 -0.95
N THR A 354 31.72 -3.44 -2.26
CA THR A 354 30.88 -2.41 -2.92
C THR A 354 29.43 -2.47 -2.44
N GLY A 355 28.92 -3.66 -2.12
CA GLY A 355 27.59 -3.82 -1.54
C GLY A 355 27.47 -3.14 -0.18
N PHE A 356 28.40 -3.40 0.75
CA PHE A 356 28.38 -2.73 2.07
C PHE A 356 28.53 -1.21 1.95
N ALA A 357 29.46 -0.72 1.12
CA ALA A 357 29.65 0.72 0.92
C ALA A 357 28.37 1.40 0.37
N VAL A 358 27.70 0.80 -0.61
CA VAL A 358 26.45 1.33 -1.19
C VAL A 358 25.27 1.20 -0.21
N ALA A 359 25.22 0.14 0.59
CA ALA A 359 24.20 -0.02 1.63
C ALA A 359 24.35 1.02 2.76
N LEU A 360 25.59 1.29 3.19
CA LEU A 360 25.90 2.33 4.16
C LEU A 360 25.57 3.74 3.63
N ALA A 361 25.87 4.02 2.35
CA ALA A 361 25.45 5.27 1.70
C ALA A 361 23.92 5.41 1.64
N GLY A 362 23.20 4.32 1.42
CA GLY A 362 21.72 4.28 1.50
C GLY A 362 21.19 4.61 2.90
N LEU A 363 21.78 4.05 3.96
CA LEU A 363 21.43 4.37 5.35
C LEU A 363 21.75 5.84 5.70
N ALA A 364 22.92 6.34 5.27
CA ALA A 364 23.30 7.74 5.48
C ALA A 364 22.35 8.71 4.77
N ALA A 365 21.93 8.39 3.53
CA ALA A 365 20.92 9.15 2.81
C ALA A 365 19.56 9.13 3.53
N LEU A 366 19.12 8.00 4.08
CA LEU A 366 17.90 7.93 4.88
C LEU A 366 17.98 8.84 6.13
N ILE A 367 19.09 8.79 6.87
CA ILE A 367 19.31 9.65 8.05
C ILE A 367 19.30 11.14 7.66
N ALA A 368 19.97 11.52 6.58
CA ALA A 368 20.04 12.91 6.11
C ALA A 368 18.68 13.47 5.63
N LEU A 369 17.81 12.60 5.08
CA LEU A 369 16.52 12.97 4.52
C LEU A 369 15.38 12.90 5.55
N ALA A 370 15.51 12.14 6.64
CA ALA A 370 14.50 11.91 7.69
C ALA A 370 14.20 13.11 8.62
N GLY A 371 14.29 14.34 8.10
CA GLY A 371 13.97 15.57 8.84
C GLY A 371 14.15 16.88 8.05
N ARG A 372 14.74 16.85 6.85
CA ARG A 372 15.00 18.06 6.04
C ARG A 372 13.98 18.37 4.95
N HIS A 373 13.12 17.42 4.58
CA HIS A 373 12.12 17.62 3.52
C HIS A 373 10.74 17.09 3.95
N PRO A 374 9.66 17.89 3.83
CA PRO A 374 8.31 17.42 4.11
C PRO A 374 7.81 16.43 3.05
N THR A 375 8.42 16.36 1.87
CA THR A 375 8.01 15.54 0.72
C THR A 375 7.89 14.04 1.06
N ASP A 376 6.72 13.45 0.78
CA ASP A 376 6.37 12.07 1.15
C ASP A 376 7.30 10.98 0.60
N TRP A 377 8.02 11.27 -0.47
CA TRP A 377 8.89 10.31 -1.17
C TRP A 377 10.38 10.44 -0.79
N ALA A 378 10.72 11.26 0.22
CA ALA A 378 12.10 11.49 0.66
C ALA A 378 12.87 10.21 1.03
N ALA A 379 12.19 9.15 1.49
CA ALA A 379 12.83 7.86 1.78
C ALA A 379 13.25 7.05 0.54
N VAL A 380 12.69 7.33 -0.66
CA VAL A 380 12.87 6.50 -1.86
C VAL A 380 14.33 6.40 -2.34
N PRO A 381 15.12 7.48 -2.46
CA PRO A 381 16.50 7.37 -2.93
C PRO A 381 17.38 6.57 -1.98
N GLY A 382 17.24 6.79 -0.66
CA GLY A 382 17.97 6.06 0.36
C GLY A 382 17.62 4.57 0.41
N LEU A 383 16.31 4.24 0.34
CA LEU A 383 15.85 2.85 0.24
C LEU A 383 16.35 2.17 -1.05
N LEU A 384 16.29 2.85 -2.20
CA LEU A 384 16.78 2.32 -3.47
C LEU A 384 18.28 1.99 -3.42
N LEU A 385 19.10 2.92 -2.89
CA LEU A 385 20.54 2.69 -2.68
C LEU A 385 20.80 1.54 -1.69
N PHE A 386 20.09 1.51 -0.57
CA PHE A 386 20.20 0.44 0.42
C PHE A 386 19.92 -0.95 -0.18
N GLY A 387 18.83 -1.06 -0.95
CA GLY A 387 18.48 -2.26 -1.69
C GLY A 387 19.52 -2.66 -2.74
N LEU A 388 19.99 -1.68 -3.54
CA LEU A 388 21.06 -1.90 -4.53
C LEU A 388 22.30 -2.53 -3.86
N GLY A 389 22.78 -1.94 -2.77
CA GLY A 389 23.95 -2.43 -2.03
C GLY A 389 23.79 -3.86 -1.51
N LEU A 390 22.68 -4.16 -0.85
CA LEU A 390 22.35 -5.50 -0.38
C LEU A 390 22.33 -6.54 -1.53
N GLY A 391 21.71 -6.20 -2.66
CA GLY A 391 21.54 -7.15 -3.77
C GLY A 391 22.82 -7.44 -4.56
N VAL A 392 23.79 -6.53 -4.58
CA VAL A 392 25.14 -6.80 -5.14
C VAL A 392 25.87 -7.86 -4.31
N MET A 393 25.80 -7.78 -2.98
CA MET A 393 26.56 -8.69 -2.09
C MET A 393 25.87 -10.03 -1.80
N LEU A 394 24.54 -10.12 -1.94
CA LEU A 394 23.74 -11.29 -1.52
C LEU A 394 24.20 -12.61 -2.17
N THR A 395 24.34 -12.65 -3.50
CA THR A 395 24.78 -13.86 -4.20
C THR A 395 26.27 -14.17 -3.95
N PRO A 396 27.21 -13.20 -4.06
CA PRO A 396 28.62 -13.42 -3.71
C PRO A 396 28.87 -13.91 -2.28
N SER A 397 28.19 -13.35 -1.27
CA SER A 397 28.41 -13.72 0.14
C SER A 397 27.95 -15.15 0.45
N VAL A 398 26.85 -15.62 -0.17
CA VAL A 398 26.47 -17.04 -0.13
C VAL A 398 27.52 -17.91 -0.84
N ASN A 399 27.92 -17.53 -2.05
CA ASN A 399 28.85 -18.34 -2.86
C ASN A 399 30.21 -18.53 -2.18
N VAL A 400 30.78 -17.50 -1.53
CA VAL A 400 32.07 -17.59 -0.81
C VAL A 400 32.05 -18.64 0.31
N VAL A 401 30.94 -18.72 1.05
CA VAL A 401 30.76 -19.72 2.12
C VAL A 401 30.52 -21.12 1.55
N GLN A 402 29.67 -21.26 0.53
CA GLN A 402 29.37 -22.58 -0.04
C GLN A 402 30.56 -23.15 -0.85
N SER A 403 31.33 -22.32 -1.57
CA SER A 403 32.51 -22.78 -2.33
C SER A 403 33.72 -23.13 -1.47
N SER A 404 33.64 -22.90 -0.15
CA SER A 404 34.72 -23.20 0.81
C SER A 404 34.77 -24.68 1.22
N PHE A 405 33.84 -25.53 0.75
CA PHE A 405 33.71 -26.94 1.12
C PHE A 405 33.27 -27.82 -0.07
N PRO A 406 33.62 -29.12 -0.09
CA PRO A 406 33.22 -30.05 -1.16
C PRO A 406 31.73 -30.47 -1.03
N GLU A 407 31.21 -31.18 -2.04
CA GLU A 407 29.77 -31.44 -2.20
C GLU A 407 29.14 -32.20 -1.01
N GLU A 408 29.89 -33.09 -0.35
CA GLU A 408 29.41 -33.93 0.75
C GLU A 408 29.08 -33.12 2.00
N ARG A 409 29.68 -31.93 2.17
CA ARG A 409 29.47 -31.04 3.32
C ARG A 409 28.49 -29.91 3.05
N GLN A 410 27.98 -29.77 1.82
CA GLN A 410 27.07 -28.67 1.43
C GLN A 410 25.81 -28.61 2.30
N GLY A 411 25.28 -29.75 2.75
CA GLY A 411 24.11 -29.80 3.63
C GLY A 411 24.33 -29.11 4.98
N GLU A 412 25.46 -29.39 5.65
CA GLU A 412 25.76 -28.80 6.96
C GLU A 412 26.09 -27.30 6.84
N ILE A 413 26.92 -26.90 5.88
CA ILE A 413 27.30 -25.48 5.71
C ILE A 413 26.14 -24.62 5.19
N SER A 414 25.22 -25.17 4.39
CA SER A 414 23.99 -24.47 4.00
C SER A 414 23.05 -24.26 5.20
N GLY A 415 22.88 -25.29 6.05
CA GLY A 415 22.13 -25.17 7.30
C GLY A 415 22.72 -24.12 8.26
N LEU A 416 24.04 -24.13 8.44
CA LEU A 416 24.76 -23.13 9.24
C LEU A 416 24.60 -21.71 8.66
N SER A 417 24.82 -21.53 7.36
CA SER A 417 24.67 -20.24 6.65
C SER A 417 23.27 -19.64 6.83
N ARG A 418 22.21 -20.45 6.74
CA ARG A 418 20.82 -20.00 6.96
C ARG A 418 20.53 -19.71 8.43
N SER A 419 21.05 -20.51 9.37
CA SER A 419 20.94 -20.24 10.81
C SER A 419 21.61 -18.91 11.20
N VAL A 420 22.84 -18.68 10.73
CA VAL A 420 23.61 -17.44 10.96
C VAL A 420 22.96 -16.22 10.31
N SER A 421 22.36 -16.38 9.13
CA SER A 421 21.57 -15.33 8.47
C SER A 421 20.34 -14.93 9.30
N ASN A 422 19.55 -15.92 9.73
CA ASN A 422 18.33 -15.69 10.52
C ASN A 422 18.65 -15.09 11.91
N LEU A 423 19.75 -15.52 12.53
CA LEU A 423 20.26 -14.93 13.78
C LEU A 423 20.60 -13.44 13.59
N GLY A 424 21.27 -13.09 12.49
CA GLY A 424 21.55 -11.70 12.13
C GLY A 424 20.25 -10.89 12.06
N SER A 425 19.25 -11.40 11.35
CA SER A 425 17.92 -10.77 11.27
C SER A 425 17.21 -10.62 12.62
N ALA A 426 17.27 -11.63 13.50
CA ALA A 426 16.69 -11.56 14.84
C ALA A 426 17.39 -10.48 15.69
N CYS A 427 18.73 -10.47 15.72
CA CYS A 427 19.48 -9.42 16.41
C CYS A 427 19.23 -8.03 15.81
N GLY A 428 19.11 -7.90 14.50
CA GLY A 428 18.86 -6.61 13.83
C GLY A 428 17.51 -6.01 14.18
N THR A 429 16.45 -6.82 14.22
CA THR A 429 15.11 -6.40 14.67
C THR A 429 15.07 -6.09 16.16
N ALA A 430 15.77 -6.87 16.99
CA ALA A 430 15.87 -6.61 18.43
C ALA A 430 16.61 -5.29 18.74
N ILE A 431 17.80 -5.08 18.18
CA ILE A 431 18.60 -3.85 18.37
C ILE A 431 17.81 -2.62 17.90
N ALA A 432 17.16 -2.71 16.73
CA ALA A 432 16.33 -1.64 16.21
C ALA A 432 15.13 -1.33 17.13
N GLY A 433 14.43 -2.37 17.62
CA GLY A 433 13.32 -2.23 18.56
C GLY A 433 13.73 -1.53 19.87
N THR A 434 14.76 -2.04 20.54
CA THR A 434 15.27 -1.48 21.81
C THR A 434 15.63 0.01 21.67
N ILE A 435 16.35 0.39 20.61
CA ILE A 435 16.76 1.79 20.41
C ILE A 435 15.56 2.72 20.12
N LEU A 436 14.53 2.21 19.45
CA LEU A 436 13.31 2.98 19.15
C LEU A 436 12.40 3.21 20.35
N VAL A 437 12.45 2.34 21.37
CA VAL A 437 11.69 2.53 22.63
C VAL A 437 12.46 3.41 23.60
N ALA A 438 13.78 3.20 23.72
CA ALA A 438 14.66 3.99 24.59
C ALA A 438 14.76 5.49 24.24
N GLY A 439 14.23 5.92 23.09
CA GLY A 439 14.16 7.33 22.68
C GLY A 439 12.78 7.75 22.19
N LEU A 440 11.98 8.36 23.06
CA LEU A 440 10.65 8.90 22.72
C LEU A 440 10.72 10.26 21.97
N THR A 441 11.59 10.37 20.95
CA THR A 441 11.74 11.56 20.09
C THR A 441 12.11 11.18 18.65
N THR A 442 11.95 12.13 17.71
CA THR A 442 12.33 11.99 16.29
C THR A 442 13.77 11.48 16.08
N HIS A 443 14.68 11.77 17.01
CA HIS A 443 16.09 11.36 16.94
C HIS A 443 16.31 9.85 17.09
N ALA A 444 15.38 9.10 17.69
CA ALA A 444 15.57 7.66 17.92
C ALA A 444 15.60 6.83 16.63
N TYR A 445 14.84 7.24 15.60
CA TYR A 445 14.91 6.62 14.28
C TYR A 445 16.27 6.84 13.62
N ALA A 446 16.85 8.04 13.76
CA ALA A 446 18.21 8.31 13.31
C ALA A 446 19.25 7.51 14.13
N ALA A 447 19.06 7.38 15.45
CA ALA A 447 19.94 6.58 16.31
C ALA A 447 19.90 5.08 15.95
N ALA A 448 18.72 4.51 15.70
CA ALA A 448 18.56 3.12 15.29
C ALA A 448 19.22 2.86 13.91
N LEU A 449 19.01 3.74 12.93
CA LEU A 449 19.70 3.64 11.63
C LEU A 449 21.22 3.83 11.77
N THR A 450 21.69 4.67 12.69
CA THR A 450 23.12 4.89 12.96
C THR A 450 23.77 3.67 13.60
N ALA A 451 23.11 3.01 14.55
CA ALA A 451 23.58 1.76 15.14
C ALA A 451 23.65 0.64 14.09
N LEU A 452 22.65 0.54 13.21
CA LEU A 452 22.67 -0.40 12.09
C LEU A 452 23.81 -0.09 11.10
N ALA A 453 24.07 1.18 10.80
CA ALA A 453 25.23 1.59 10.00
C ALA A 453 26.57 1.24 10.68
N ALA A 454 26.69 1.39 12.00
CA ALA A 454 27.86 0.98 12.76
C ALA A 454 28.10 -0.54 12.67
N THR A 455 27.06 -1.39 12.75
CA THR A 455 27.20 -2.83 12.47
C THR A 455 27.64 -3.09 11.03
N GLY A 456 27.12 -2.32 10.06
CA GLY A 456 27.51 -2.41 8.65
C GLY A 456 28.99 -2.11 8.37
N LEU A 457 29.62 -1.24 9.17
CA LEU A 457 31.07 -1.00 9.12
C LEU A 457 31.87 -2.25 9.55
N VAL A 458 31.37 -3.04 10.50
CA VAL A 458 31.98 -4.33 10.88
C VAL A 458 31.87 -5.34 9.72
N GLY A 459 30.74 -5.34 9.00
CA GLY A 459 30.56 -6.14 7.78
C GLY A 459 31.51 -5.73 6.65
N LEU A 460 31.68 -4.42 6.44
CA LEU A 460 32.64 -3.86 5.48
C LEU A 460 34.09 -4.25 5.83
N ALA A 461 34.47 -4.16 7.11
CA ALA A 461 35.79 -4.58 7.58
C ALA A 461 36.02 -6.09 7.41
N ALA A 462 35.04 -6.94 7.77
CA ALA A 462 35.12 -8.39 7.54
C ALA A 462 35.28 -8.72 6.04
N ALA A 463 34.57 -8.02 5.16
CA ALA A 463 34.72 -8.14 3.71
C ALA A 463 36.11 -7.69 3.21
N ALA A 464 36.76 -6.73 3.87
CA ALA A 464 38.11 -6.29 3.54
C ALA A 464 39.19 -7.33 3.90
N PHE A 465 38.92 -8.24 4.83
CA PHE A 465 39.83 -9.35 5.18
C PHE A 465 39.65 -10.62 4.32
N LEU A 466 38.66 -10.66 3.42
CA LEU A 466 38.48 -11.80 2.51
C LEU A 466 39.70 -11.99 1.58
N PRO A 467 40.08 -13.23 1.20
CA PRO A 467 41.20 -13.48 0.29
C PRO A 467 41.08 -12.75 -1.06
N ARG A 468 42.21 -12.35 -1.63
CA ARG A 468 42.29 -11.72 -2.96
C ARG A 468 42.20 -12.73 -4.12
N THR A 469 42.35 -14.02 -3.83
CA THR A 469 42.44 -15.14 -4.79
C THR A 469 41.52 -16.28 -4.35
N PRO A 470 40.78 -16.95 -5.25
CA PRO A 470 40.10 -18.20 -4.92
C PRO A 470 41.13 -19.26 -4.48
N GLY A 471 40.79 -20.08 -3.48
CA GLY A 471 41.69 -21.12 -3.01
C GLY A 471 42.02 -22.14 -4.10
N GLY A 472 43.32 -22.30 -4.39
CA GLY A 472 43.80 -23.34 -5.30
C GLY A 472 43.56 -24.76 -4.76
N ARG A 473 43.54 -25.74 -5.66
CA ARG A 473 43.46 -27.16 -5.31
C ARG A 473 44.74 -27.60 -4.58
N ASN A 474 44.70 -27.69 -3.25
CA ASN A 474 45.76 -28.30 -2.45
C ASN A 474 45.30 -29.62 -1.82
N GLY A 475 46.10 -30.68 -1.99
CA GLY A 475 45.99 -31.91 -1.19
C GLY A 475 45.31 -33.11 -1.87
N SER A 476 46.00 -33.79 -2.77
CA SER A 476 45.76 -35.20 -3.11
C SER A 476 47.06 -35.80 -3.67
N PRO A 477 47.75 -36.71 -2.97
CA PRO A 477 48.91 -37.41 -3.52
C PRO A 477 48.47 -38.31 -4.67
N HIS A 478 49.13 -38.21 -5.82
CA HIS A 478 48.89 -39.14 -6.92
C HIS A 478 49.65 -40.45 -6.62
N PRO A 479 48.98 -41.62 -6.56
CA PRO A 479 49.68 -42.89 -6.37
C PRO A 479 50.47 -43.28 -7.63
N ASP A 480 51.45 -44.17 -7.44
CA ASP A 480 52.45 -44.58 -8.42
C ASP A 480 51.92 -44.97 -9.81
N ARG A 481 52.71 -44.61 -10.83
CA ARG A 481 52.84 -45.40 -12.06
C ARG A 481 54.32 -45.63 -12.36
N ARG A 482 54.82 -46.80 -11.98
CA ARG A 482 56.09 -47.33 -12.49
C ARG A 482 55.90 -47.98 -13.87
N THR A 483 56.97 -47.95 -14.65
CA THR A 483 57.32 -48.86 -15.77
C THR A 483 56.30 -49.03 -16.91
N LEU A 484 56.62 -48.42 -18.06
CA LEU A 484 56.99 -49.07 -19.36
C LEU A 484 57.04 -47.93 -20.40
N SER A 485 58.24 -47.46 -20.82
CA SER A 485 58.97 -47.88 -22.04
C SER A 485 58.17 -47.62 -23.33
N THR A 486 58.65 -46.90 -24.35
CA THR A 486 60.03 -46.66 -24.83
C THR A 486 60.17 -45.30 -25.55
N ASP A 487 61.40 -44.78 -25.65
CA ASP A 487 62.03 -44.03 -26.77
C ASP A 487 61.32 -42.78 -27.39
N THR A 488 62.00 -41.68 -27.78
CA THR A 488 63.44 -41.31 -27.81
C THR A 488 63.59 -39.77 -27.80
N ASP A 489 64.79 -39.27 -27.50
CA ASP A 489 65.48 -38.05 -28.03
C ASP A 489 64.77 -36.66 -28.07
N THR A 490 65.39 -35.52 -27.76
CA THR A 490 66.74 -35.21 -27.21
C THR A 490 66.76 -33.80 -26.56
N ASP A 491 67.78 -33.57 -25.72
CA ASP A 491 68.55 -32.34 -25.50
C ASP A 491 67.90 -30.98 -25.10
N THR A 492 68.29 -30.53 -23.88
CA THR A 492 68.87 -29.22 -23.47
C THR A 492 68.07 -27.90 -23.65
N GLU A 493 68.25 -26.83 -22.87
CA GLU A 493 69.00 -26.48 -21.62
C GLU A 493 68.23 -25.30 -20.94
N THR A 494 68.16 -25.13 -19.60
CA THR A 494 69.01 -24.26 -18.74
C THR A 494 68.97 -22.76 -19.16
N ASP A 495 68.61 -21.74 -18.37
CA ASP A 495 68.41 -21.54 -16.90
C ASP A 495 67.30 -20.46 -16.63
N ALA A 496 66.59 -20.42 -15.48
CA ALA A 496 66.86 -19.71 -14.20
C ALA A 496 66.93 -18.14 -14.29
N GLU A 497 66.04 -17.39 -13.60
CA GLU A 497 66.26 -16.64 -12.33
C GLU A 497 66.77 -15.18 -12.56
N THR A 498 66.48 -14.10 -11.80
CA THR A 498 65.72 -13.86 -10.53
C THR A 498 65.19 -12.39 -10.43
N GLU A 499 64.28 -12.09 -9.47
CA GLU A 499 64.15 -10.89 -8.58
C GLU A 499 64.26 -9.41 -9.09
N THR A 500 63.22 -8.55 -8.93
CA THR A 500 62.96 -7.49 -7.88
C THR A 500 63.80 -6.19 -7.99
N ASP A 501 63.46 -5.00 -7.44
CA ASP A 501 62.35 -4.51 -6.59
C ASP A 501 62.11 -2.97 -6.71
N ALA A 502 61.13 -2.40 -5.98
CA ALA A 502 60.92 -0.98 -5.60
C ALA A 502 60.81 0.12 -6.72
N GLU A 503 59.79 0.99 -6.80
CA GLU A 503 59.29 2.05 -5.87
C GLU A 503 60.21 3.28 -5.67
N THR A 504 59.76 4.48 -6.08
CA THR A 504 59.74 5.79 -5.35
C THR A 504 58.91 6.83 -6.16
N GLU A 505 58.32 7.83 -5.50
CA GLU A 505 57.62 9.00 -6.09
C GLU A 505 58.65 10.10 -6.49
N THR A 506 58.41 11.36 -6.92
CA THR A 506 57.28 12.32 -6.85
C THR A 506 57.55 13.48 -7.85
N ASP A 507 56.53 14.28 -8.21
CA ASP A 507 56.59 15.70 -8.69
C ASP A 507 57.37 16.08 -9.99
N ALA A 508 57.14 17.21 -10.67
CA ALA A 508 55.95 18.07 -10.90
C ALA A 508 56.24 19.11 -12.03
N GLU A 509 55.19 19.75 -12.58
CA GLU A 509 55.23 21.00 -13.41
C GLU A 509 55.98 20.96 -14.78
N MET A 510 55.86 21.91 -15.73
CA MET A 510 54.74 22.72 -16.28
C MET A 510 55.16 23.21 -17.72
N GLU A 511 54.30 23.96 -18.43
CA GLU A 511 54.61 24.76 -19.66
C GLU A 511 54.86 23.99 -20.98
N THR A 512 54.89 24.66 -22.15
CA THR A 512 53.73 25.20 -22.92
C THR A 512 54.10 25.26 -24.42
N ASP A 513 53.27 25.94 -25.23
CA ASP A 513 53.44 26.33 -26.64
C ASP A 513 52.96 25.32 -27.71
N ALA A 514 52.47 25.72 -28.90
CA ALA A 514 51.56 26.79 -29.38
C ALA A 514 51.77 26.96 -30.91
N GLU A 515 50.77 27.58 -31.57
CA GLU A 515 50.69 28.03 -32.99
C GLU A 515 50.10 27.05 -34.03
N THR A 516 48.87 27.28 -34.56
CA THR A 516 48.39 28.08 -35.74
C THR A 516 48.69 27.40 -37.11
N GLU A 517 47.89 27.51 -38.20
CA GLU A 517 46.71 28.35 -38.51
C GLU A 517 45.50 27.57 -39.13
N THR A 518 44.82 28.07 -40.18
CA THR A 518 43.37 27.87 -40.48
C THR A 518 43.10 27.53 -41.97
N ASP A 519 41.88 27.27 -42.51
CA ASP A 519 40.47 27.30 -42.00
C ASP A 519 39.65 26.08 -42.58
N ALA A 520 38.32 25.93 -42.75
CA ALA A 520 37.05 26.70 -42.71
C ALA A 520 35.84 25.72 -42.46
N GLU A 521 34.52 26.00 -42.57
CA GLU A 521 33.69 27.12 -43.08
C GLU A 521 32.26 27.07 -42.43
N ALA A 522 31.26 27.82 -42.93
CA ALA A 522 29.82 27.72 -42.58
C ALA A 522 28.93 27.72 -43.85
N GLY A 523 27.59 27.56 -43.87
CA GLY A 523 26.61 27.23 -42.82
C GLY A 523 25.43 28.22 -42.71
N THR A 524 24.18 27.70 -42.76
CA THR A 524 22.92 28.25 -42.13
C THR A 524 21.87 29.01 -42.99
N MET A 525 20.58 28.59 -42.89
CA MET A 525 19.27 29.25 -43.24
C MET A 525 19.11 29.90 -44.65
N GLY A 526 18.01 29.85 -45.42
CA GLY A 526 16.54 29.88 -45.19
C GLY A 526 15.89 30.47 -46.49
N ASN A 527 14.64 30.97 -46.61
CA ASN A 527 13.36 30.79 -45.90
C ASN A 527 12.20 31.38 -46.77
N VAL A 528 10.93 30.96 -46.56
CA VAL A 528 9.63 31.49 -47.11
C VAL A 528 9.49 31.62 -48.65
N SER A 529 8.53 30.94 -49.32
CA SER A 529 7.19 31.48 -49.67
C SER A 529 6.32 30.47 -50.45
N SER A 530 5.03 30.75 -50.70
CA SER A 530 4.08 29.87 -51.43
C SER A 530 2.95 30.66 -52.13
N PRO A 531 2.15 30.06 -53.05
CA PRO A 531 2.37 28.91 -53.93
C PRO A 531 2.52 29.39 -55.42
N PRO A 532 1.54 29.47 -56.37
CA PRO A 532 0.23 28.80 -56.61
C PRO A 532 0.10 28.06 -57.99
N ALA A 533 -1.02 27.34 -58.18
CA ALA A 533 -1.63 26.85 -59.45
C ALA A 533 -0.87 25.78 -60.32
N GLY A 534 -1.66 25.01 -61.10
CA GLY A 534 -1.20 23.95 -62.03
C GLY A 534 -1.21 24.41 -63.51
N PRO A 535 -1.08 23.49 -64.50
CA PRO A 535 -2.10 22.46 -64.74
C PRO A 535 -1.56 21.08 -65.26
N SER A 536 -2.48 20.19 -65.67
CA SER A 536 -2.20 18.92 -66.39
C SER A 536 -2.38 19.09 -67.92
N PRO A 537 -1.75 18.23 -68.76
CA PRO A 537 -2.58 17.42 -69.67
C PRO A 537 -2.05 16.00 -69.99
N ARG A 538 -2.87 15.23 -70.74
CA ARG A 538 -2.61 13.87 -71.29
C ARG A 538 -1.87 13.89 -72.64
N LYS A 539 -1.46 12.70 -73.14
CA LYS A 539 -1.17 12.39 -74.57
C LYS A 539 -1.68 10.95 -74.94
N PRO A 540 -1.77 10.53 -76.24
CA PRO A 540 -3.09 10.19 -76.81
C PRO A 540 -3.27 8.78 -77.46
N HIS A 541 -4.33 8.64 -78.27
CA HIS A 541 -4.93 7.43 -78.88
C HIS A 541 -4.29 6.90 -80.18
N ASP A 542 -4.52 5.60 -80.50
CA ASP A 542 -5.37 5.09 -81.63
C ASP A 542 -5.41 3.53 -81.62
N GLY A 543 -6.36 2.78 -82.21
CA GLY A 543 -7.69 3.11 -82.76
C GLY A 543 -8.35 2.01 -83.66
N LYS A 544 -9.51 1.43 -83.24
CA LYS A 544 -10.53 0.64 -84.02
C LYS A 544 -10.09 -0.68 -84.75
N GLY A 545 -10.86 -1.77 -84.87
CA GLY A 545 -12.14 -2.23 -84.27
C GLY A 545 -13.14 -2.89 -85.25
N ARG A 546 -13.68 -4.11 -84.99
CA ARG A 546 -14.89 -4.72 -85.62
C ARG A 546 -15.39 -6.03 -84.95
N ARG A 547 -16.72 -6.28 -85.06
CA ARG A 547 -17.60 -7.49 -84.95
C ARG A 547 -16.99 -8.86 -84.50
N ALA A 548 -17.61 -9.73 -83.67
CA ALA A 548 -18.99 -10.30 -83.63
C ALA A 548 -19.28 -11.30 -84.80
N GLU A 549 -19.81 -12.53 -84.64
CA GLU A 549 -20.27 -13.26 -83.43
C GLU A 549 -19.99 -14.81 -83.52
N PRO A 550 -20.85 -15.82 -83.19
CA PRO A 550 -20.37 -17.09 -82.58
C PRO A 550 -20.40 -18.33 -83.51
N ASP A 551 -19.99 -19.50 -83.00
CA ASP A 551 -20.77 -20.74 -83.20
C ASP A 551 -20.54 -21.81 -82.11
N THR A 552 -21.21 -22.97 -82.23
CA THR A 552 -21.57 -23.89 -81.13
C THR A 552 -20.88 -25.26 -81.11
N ALA A 553 -20.80 -25.82 -79.89
CA ALA A 553 -20.86 -27.23 -79.48
C ALA A 553 -20.17 -28.37 -80.29
N ASP A 554 -19.39 -29.20 -79.58
CA ASP A 554 -19.68 -30.65 -79.54
C ASP A 554 -19.18 -31.33 -78.24
N GLN A 555 -19.77 -32.48 -77.89
CA GLN A 555 -19.49 -33.40 -76.76
C GLN A 555 -20.26 -34.73 -76.98
N PRO A 556 -19.92 -35.90 -76.37
CA PRO A 556 -18.90 -36.15 -75.32
C PRO A 556 -18.06 -37.46 -75.53
N SER A 557 -17.11 -37.75 -74.62
CA SER A 557 -16.87 -39.07 -73.97
C SER A 557 -15.53 -39.03 -73.19
N THR A 558 -15.53 -38.83 -71.86
CA THR A 558 -15.53 -39.86 -70.78
C THR A 558 -14.26 -40.70 -70.63
N ALA A 559 -13.80 -40.82 -69.37
CA ALA A 559 -12.56 -41.47 -68.89
C ALA A 559 -11.25 -40.69 -69.20
N ALA A 560 -10.40 -40.38 -68.21
CA ALA A 560 -10.59 -40.49 -66.75
C ALA A 560 -9.70 -39.48 -65.98
N GLU A 561 -10.32 -38.59 -65.19
CA GLU A 561 -9.64 -37.85 -64.13
C GLU A 561 -10.58 -37.72 -62.93
N ALA A 562 -10.16 -38.24 -61.78
CA ALA A 562 -10.96 -38.27 -60.55
C ALA A 562 -10.15 -37.78 -59.35
N ALA A 563 -10.79 -36.98 -58.50
CA ALA A 563 -10.32 -36.57 -57.17
C ALA A 563 -9.01 -35.76 -57.09
N ARG A 564 -9.01 -34.54 -57.66
CA ARG A 564 -8.36 -33.39 -57.02
C ARG A 564 -9.42 -32.41 -56.51
N THR A 565 -9.75 -32.51 -55.23
CA THR A 565 -10.67 -31.57 -54.57
C THR A 565 -9.98 -30.21 -54.44
N PRO A 566 -10.62 -29.08 -54.80
CA PRO A 566 -10.05 -27.76 -54.53
C PRO A 566 -9.97 -27.50 -53.01
N ALA A 567 -8.94 -26.77 -52.59
CA ALA A 567 -8.82 -26.30 -51.22
C ALA A 567 -9.89 -25.23 -50.94
N PRO A 568 -10.45 -25.15 -49.72
CA PRO A 568 -11.40 -24.10 -49.36
C PRO A 568 -10.71 -22.72 -49.36
N ASP A 569 -11.46 -21.68 -49.76
CA ASP A 569 -10.95 -20.31 -49.87
C ASP A 569 -10.25 -19.82 -48.58
N GLU A 570 -9.02 -19.32 -48.72
CA GLU A 570 -8.42 -18.49 -47.68
C GLU A 570 -9.07 -17.10 -47.67
N ASP A 571 -10.12 -16.97 -46.85
CA ASP A 571 -10.72 -15.68 -46.43
C ASP A 571 -9.62 -14.63 -46.21
N PRO A 572 -9.59 -13.52 -47.01
CA PRO A 572 -8.38 -12.73 -47.21
C PRO A 572 -7.84 -12.15 -45.90
N ARG A 573 -6.71 -12.72 -45.46
CA ARG A 573 -6.14 -12.52 -44.12
C ARG A 573 -6.00 -11.01 -43.83
N PRO A 574 -6.73 -10.45 -42.84
CA PRO A 574 -6.80 -9.00 -42.68
C PRO A 574 -5.42 -8.40 -42.34
N SER A 575 -5.11 -7.27 -42.97
CA SER A 575 -3.80 -6.61 -42.86
C SER A 575 -3.36 -6.39 -41.41
N PRO A 576 -2.05 -6.29 -41.10
CA PRO A 576 -1.58 -6.12 -39.72
C PRO A 576 -2.20 -4.93 -38.97
N GLN A 577 -2.58 -3.87 -39.70
CA GLN A 577 -3.30 -2.72 -39.16
C GLN A 577 -4.78 -3.03 -38.91
N ALA A 578 -5.48 -3.68 -39.84
CA ALA A 578 -6.86 -4.13 -39.65
C ALA A 578 -6.99 -5.16 -38.51
N ARG A 579 -6.02 -6.06 -38.38
CA ARG A 579 -5.91 -7.02 -37.27
C ARG A 579 -5.68 -6.31 -35.93
N LYS A 580 -4.77 -5.33 -35.84
CA LYS A 580 -4.63 -4.48 -34.64
C LYS A 580 -5.91 -3.72 -34.30
N ARG A 581 -6.63 -3.14 -35.27
CA ARG A 581 -7.94 -2.49 -35.05
C ARG A 581 -9.00 -3.48 -34.54
N ARG A 582 -9.08 -4.69 -35.10
CA ARG A 582 -9.96 -5.77 -34.58
C ARG A 582 -9.60 -6.16 -33.13
N GLU A 583 -8.32 -6.33 -32.80
CA GLU A 583 -7.86 -6.68 -31.44
C GLU A 583 -8.12 -5.58 -30.41
N LEU A 584 -8.12 -4.29 -30.81
CA LEU A 584 -8.45 -3.16 -29.94
C LEU A 584 -9.94 -3.07 -29.59
N LEU A 585 -10.83 -3.49 -30.49
CA LEU A 585 -12.28 -3.40 -30.31
C LEU A 585 -12.93 -4.69 -29.77
N PHE A 586 -12.25 -5.84 -29.85
CA PHE A 586 -12.86 -7.12 -29.47
C PHE A 586 -13.27 -7.18 -27.99
N LEU A 587 -14.57 -7.23 -27.74
CA LEU A 587 -15.17 -7.51 -26.45
C LEU A 587 -15.21 -9.02 -26.20
N THR A 588 -15.08 -9.44 -24.94
CA THR A 588 -15.18 -10.86 -24.57
C THR A 588 -16.50 -11.13 -23.86
N LEU A 589 -17.21 -12.18 -24.29
CA LEU A 589 -18.54 -12.50 -23.76
C LEU A 589 -18.58 -12.63 -22.21
N PRO A 590 -17.60 -13.24 -21.51
CA PRO A 590 -17.58 -13.27 -20.04
C PRO A 590 -17.45 -11.88 -19.40
N GLY A 591 -16.67 -10.98 -20.01
CA GLY A 591 -16.59 -9.58 -19.59
C GLY A 591 -17.91 -8.84 -19.85
N CYS A 592 -18.57 -9.09 -20.98
CA CYS A 592 -19.88 -8.50 -21.28
C CYS A 592 -20.96 -8.92 -20.26
N TRP A 593 -20.98 -10.18 -19.83
CA TRP A 593 -21.88 -10.63 -18.75
C TRP A 593 -21.56 -9.97 -17.40
N GLY A 594 -20.29 -9.89 -17.01
CA GLY A 594 -19.89 -9.21 -15.78
C GLY A 594 -20.22 -7.71 -15.79
N ALA A 595 -20.03 -7.06 -16.94
CA ALA A 595 -20.41 -5.67 -17.16
C ALA A 595 -21.93 -5.45 -17.07
N LEU A 596 -22.73 -6.33 -17.67
CA LEU A 596 -24.19 -6.27 -17.62
C LEU A 596 -24.71 -6.40 -16.17
N VAL A 597 -24.21 -7.38 -15.41
CA VAL A 597 -24.66 -7.58 -14.02
C VAL A 597 -24.36 -6.35 -13.16
N LEU A 598 -23.16 -5.78 -13.25
CA LEU A 598 -22.79 -4.61 -12.44
C LEU A 598 -23.38 -3.28 -12.95
N ALA A 599 -23.71 -3.18 -14.25
CA ALA A 599 -24.53 -2.09 -14.78
C ALA A 599 -25.97 -2.15 -14.21
N CYS A 600 -26.60 -3.34 -14.21
CA CYS A 600 -27.91 -3.54 -13.61
C CYS A 600 -27.92 -3.20 -12.11
N LEU A 601 -26.91 -3.67 -11.36
CA LEU A 601 -26.78 -3.37 -9.92
C LEU A 601 -26.54 -1.88 -9.62
N SER A 602 -25.99 -1.10 -10.56
CA SER A 602 -25.77 0.34 -10.34
C SER A 602 -27.05 1.16 -10.12
N PHE A 603 -28.21 0.63 -10.52
CA PHE A 603 -29.53 1.24 -10.35
C PHE A 603 -30.17 1.00 -8.97
N THR A 604 -29.52 0.25 -8.07
CA THR A 604 -30.00 0.04 -6.69
C THR A 604 -30.11 1.35 -5.89
N PRO A 605 -30.88 1.39 -4.78
CA PRO A 605 -31.06 2.59 -3.97
C PRO A 605 -29.77 3.26 -3.50
N SER A 606 -29.85 4.57 -3.29
CA SER A 606 -28.76 5.44 -2.84
C SER A 606 -29.20 6.30 -1.65
N LEU A 607 -28.25 7.01 -1.02
CA LEU A 607 -28.58 7.96 0.04
C LEU A 607 -29.31 9.19 -0.55
N LEU A 608 -28.77 9.74 -1.63
CA LEU A 608 -29.27 10.99 -2.23
C LEU A 608 -30.00 10.76 -3.57
N PRO A 609 -30.93 11.65 -3.96
CA PRO A 609 -31.55 11.65 -5.28
C PRO A 609 -30.55 12.10 -6.35
N ARG A 610 -30.54 11.44 -7.52
CA ARG A 610 -29.52 11.64 -8.57
C ARG A 610 -30.06 12.25 -9.85
N GLY A 611 -29.25 13.09 -10.48
CA GLY A 611 -29.39 13.48 -11.88
C GLY A 611 -28.97 12.35 -12.84
N GLY A 612 -29.59 12.29 -14.02
CA GLY A 612 -29.34 11.21 -14.99
C GLY A 612 -27.89 11.11 -15.48
N LEU A 613 -27.16 12.23 -15.56
CA LEU A 613 -25.74 12.22 -15.92
C LEU A 613 -24.88 11.47 -14.88
N VAL A 614 -25.17 11.67 -13.59
CA VAL A 614 -24.49 11.00 -12.46
C VAL A 614 -24.78 9.50 -12.49
N GLN A 615 -26.04 9.12 -12.65
CA GLN A 615 -26.41 7.70 -12.79
C GLN A 615 -25.73 7.04 -13.99
N GLY A 616 -25.60 7.76 -15.11
CA GLY A 616 -24.84 7.30 -16.28
C GLY A 616 -23.35 7.09 -15.99
N LEU A 617 -22.70 8.02 -15.29
CA LEU A 617 -21.30 7.92 -14.86
C LEU A 617 -21.06 6.66 -13.98
N ILE A 618 -21.89 6.46 -12.95
CA ILE A 618 -21.81 5.28 -12.06
C ILE A 618 -22.01 3.98 -12.86
N SER A 619 -23.01 3.94 -13.73
CA SER A 619 -23.30 2.79 -14.61
C SER A 619 -22.10 2.42 -15.48
N GLY A 620 -21.39 3.41 -16.03
CA GLY A 620 -20.20 3.19 -16.85
C GLY A 620 -19.00 2.66 -16.06
N VAL A 621 -18.76 3.18 -14.85
CA VAL A 621 -17.68 2.73 -13.95
C VAL A 621 -17.92 1.31 -13.46
N THR A 622 -19.11 1.01 -12.94
CA THR A 622 -19.47 -0.33 -12.44
C THR A 622 -19.45 -1.38 -13.55
N ALA A 623 -19.93 -1.04 -14.76
CA ALA A 623 -19.82 -1.90 -15.95
C ALA A 623 -18.36 -2.21 -16.31
N ALA A 624 -17.45 -1.22 -16.21
CA ALA A 624 -16.04 -1.42 -16.54
C ALA A 624 -15.33 -2.33 -15.52
N ILE A 625 -15.65 -2.18 -14.23
CA ILE A 625 -15.20 -3.08 -13.15
C ILE A 625 -15.72 -4.50 -13.40
N GLY A 626 -17.02 -4.64 -13.70
CA GLY A 626 -17.63 -5.92 -14.02
C GLY A 626 -17.04 -6.61 -15.25
N TYR A 627 -16.65 -5.85 -16.27
CA TYR A 627 -15.91 -6.37 -17.41
C TYR A 627 -14.55 -6.94 -16.99
N GLY A 628 -13.82 -6.22 -16.13
CA GLY A 628 -12.56 -6.68 -15.54
C GLY A 628 -12.71 -8.00 -14.77
N LEU A 629 -13.70 -8.06 -13.86
CA LEU A 629 -14.00 -9.25 -13.06
C LEU A 629 -14.43 -10.44 -13.92
N GLY A 630 -15.29 -10.25 -14.92
CA GLY A 630 -15.71 -11.30 -15.85
C GLY A 630 -14.57 -11.85 -16.71
N VAL A 631 -13.62 -10.99 -17.13
CA VAL A 631 -12.39 -11.41 -17.81
C VAL A 631 -11.46 -12.19 -16.87
N LEU A 632 -11.30 -11.73 -15.62
CA LEU A 632 -10.45 -12.34 -14.60
C LEU A 632 -10.96 -13.73 -14.20
N ALA A 633 -12.24 -13.86 -13.85
CA ALA A 633 -12.87 -15.12 -13.50
C ALA A 633 -12.74 -16.15 -14.63
N ALA A 634 -13.00 -15.74 -15.87
CA ALA A 634 -12.77 -16.59 -17.03
C ALA A 634 -11.29 -16.96 -17.23
N CYS A 635 -10.34 -16.11 -16.85
CA CYS A 635 -8.91 -16.41 -16.89
C CYS A 635 -8.53 -17.48 -15.86
N VAL A 636 -8.93 -17.29 -14.60
CA VAL A 636 -8.71 -18.24 -13.49
C VAL A 636 -9.33 -19.60 -13.80
N TRP A 637 -10.58 -19.63 -14.28
CA TRP A 637 -11.26 -20.87 -14.67
C TRP A 637 -10.53 -21.63 -15.78
N ARG A 638 -10.02 -20.94 -16.81
CA ARG A 638 -9.23 -21.56 -17.90
C ARG A 638 -7.91 -22.14 -17.40
N ALA A 639 -7.24 -21.45 -16.47
CA ALA A 639 -6.00 -21.92 -15.86
C ALA A 639 -6.22 -23.14 -14.93
N PHE A 640 -7.30 -23.14 -14.15
CA PHE A 640 -7.66 -24.25 -13.26
C PHE A 640 -8.12 -25.50 -14.03
N ALA A 641 -8.95 -25.31 -15.07
CA ALA A 641 -9.51 -26.42 -15.85
C ALA A 641 -8.58 -26.95 -16.97
N ASP A 642 -7.38 -26.38 -17.12
CA ASP A 642 -6.40 -26.65 -18.19
C ASP A 642 -7.04 -26.59 -19.60
N ARG A 643 -7.76 -25.49 -19.88
CA ARG A 643 -8.61 -25.31 -21.08
C ARG A 643 -8.32 -24.00 -21.83
N GLU A 644 -8.15 -24.12 -23.13
CA GLU A 644 -7.98 -22.97 -24.03
C GLU A 644 -9.28 -22.14 -24.21
N ALA A 645 -9.12 -20.92 -24.70
CA ALA A 645 -10.22 -19.99 -24.95
C ALA A 645 -10.99 -20.36 -26.23
N ARG A 646 -12.19 -20.95 -26.07
CA ARG A 646 -13.11 -21.22 -27.19
C ARG A 646 -13.75 -19.92 -27.73
N PRO A 647 -13.89 -19.75 -29.05
CA PRO A 647 -14.66 -18.64 -29.61
C PRO A 647 -16.16 -18.79 -29.27
N PRO A 648 -16.86 -17.72 -28.87
CA PRO A 648 -18.30 -17.77 -28.60
C PRO A 648 -19.09 -18.00 -29.91
N ARG A 649 -20.13 -18.84 -29.85
CA ARG A 649 -21.05 -19.06 -30.97
C ARG A 649 -21.97 -17.85 -31.17
N HIS A 650 -22.45 -17.61 -32.38
CA HIS A 650 -23.40 -16.52 -32.68
C HIS A 650 -24.64 -16.55 -31.77
N ARG A 651 -25.21 -17.74 -31.52
CA ARG A 651 -26.33 -17.95 -30.59
C ARG A 651 -26.05 -17.47 -29.15
N SER A 652 -24.78 -17.44 -28.72
CA SER A 652 -24.38 -16.95 -27.39
C SER A 652 -24.34 -15.42 -27.32
N TRP A 653 -24.06 -14.74 -28.44
CA TRP A 653 -24.15 -13.29 -28.55
C TRP A 653 -25.60 -12.80 -28.67
N THR A 654 -26.45 -13.50 -29.44
CA THR A 654 -27.88 -13.15 -29.51
C THR A 654 -28.59 -13.38 -28.17
N ALA A 655 -28.27 -14.47 -27.46
CA ALA A 655 -28.79 -14.71 -26.11
C ALA A 655 -28.35 -13.62 -25.11
N PHE A 656 -27.08 -13.17 -25.18
CA PHE A 656 -26.61 -12.03 -24.39
C PHE A 656 -27.34 -10.74 -24.76
N GLY A 657 -27.55 -10.45 -26.05
CA GLY A 657 -28.24 -9.22 -26.49
C GLY A 657 -29.69 -9.14 -26.00
N VAL A 658 -30.44 -10.23 -26.08
CA VAL A 658 -31.82 -10.32 -25.55
C VAL A 658 -31.82 -10.16 -24.02
N ALA A 659 -30.95 -10.88 -23.31
CA ALA A 659 -30.84 -10.78 -21.86
C ALA A 659 -30.43 -9.36 -21.41
N ALA A 660 -29.52 -8.71 -22.13
CA ALA A 660 -29.08 -7.34 -21.84
C ALA A 660 -30.22 -6.33 -22.01
N ALA A 661 -30.99 -6.43 -23.09
CA ALA A 661 -32.14 -5.55 -23.31
C ALA A 661 -33.20 -5.68 -22.21
N VAL A 662 -33.56 -6.92 -21.84
CA VAL A 662 -34.54 -7.18 -20.78
C VAL A 662 -34.02 -6.73 -19.40
N LEU A 663 -32.80 -7.12 -19.02
CA LEU A 663 -32.26 -6.82 -17.70
C LEU A 663 -31.98 -5.33 -17.50
N LEU A 664 -31.47 -4.63 -18.52
CA LEU A 664 -31.27 -3.17 -18.43
C LEU A 664 -32.60 -2.42 -18.42
N GLY A 665 -33.60 -2.83 -19.22
CA GLY A 665 -34.93 -2.23 -19.20
C GLY A 665 -35.62 -2.35 -17.84
N LEU A 666 -35.59 -3.54 -17.24
CA LEU A 666 -36.12 -3.78 -15.89
C LEU A 666 -35.33 -2.99 -14.81
N SER A 667 -33.99 -3.03 -14.86
CA SER A 667 -33.14 -2.34 -13.87
C SER A 667 -33.31 -0.82 -13.93
N PHE A 668 -33.45 -0.26 -15.14
CA PHE A 668 -33.75 1.16 -15.32
C PHE A 668 -35.13 1.52 -14.76
N GLY A 669 -36.14 0.67 -14.97
CA GLY A 669 -37.49 0.86 -14.40
C GLY A 669 -37.49 0.87 -12.87
N PHE A 670 -36.89 -0.15 -12.24
CA PHE A 670 -36.71 -0.16 -10.78
C PHE A 670 -35.86 1.00 -10.28
N GLY A 671 -34.82 1.39 -11.03
CA GLY A 671 -34.01 2.57 -10.74
C GLY A 671 -34.82 3.86 -10.72
N GLN A 672 -35.74 4.08 -11.67
CA GLN A 672 -36.62 5.25 -11.64
C GLN A 672 -37.63 5.19 -10.48
N TYR A 673 -38.16 4.01 -10.15
CA TYR A 673 -39.02 3.83 -8.99
C TYR A 673 -38.30 4.21 -7.68
N TRP A 674 -37.13 3.61 -7.40
CA TRP A 674 -36.36 3.93 -6.19
C TRP A 674 -35.91 5.39 -6.13
N GLN A 675 -35.57 6.00 -7.27
CA GLN A 675 -35.23 7.43 -7.34
C GLN A 675 -36.47 8.35 -7.19
N HIS A 676 -37.69 7.86 -7.43
CA HIS A 676 -38.91 8.60 -7.11
C HIS A 676 -39.19 8.58 -5.61
N GLU A 677 -39.09 7.40 -4.97
CA GLU A 677 -39.22 7.22 -3.52
C GLU A 677 -38.23 8.12 -2.74
N ILE A 678 -36.92 8.09 -3.09
CA ILE A 678 -35.90 8.94 -2.45
C ILE A 678 -36.22 10.44 -2.59
N ARG A 679 -36.70 10.87 -3.77
CA ARG A 679 -37.14 12.26 -3.97
C ARG A 679 -38.37 12.61 -3.13
N SER A 680 -39.28 11.66 -2.91
CA SER A 680 -40.47 11.89 -2.08
C SER A 680 -40.13 12.03 -0.60
N LEU A 681 -39.14 11.27 -0.08
CA LEU A 681 -38.65 11.40 1.30
C LEU A 681 -38.04 12.79 1.56
N MET A 682 -37.37 13.36 0.57
CA MET A 682 -36.70 14.68 0.67
C MET A 682 -37.52 15.84 0.08
N GLY A 683 -38.76 15.62 -0.34
CA GLY A 683 -39.62 16.66 -0.95
C GLY A 683 -39.13 17.25 -2.29
N VAL A 684 -38.17 16.62 -2.97
CA VAL A 684 -37.52 17.18 -4.18
C VAL A 684 -38.32 16.87 -5.45
N SER A 685 -39.07 17.86 -5.95
CA SER A 685 -39.92 17.71 -7.15
C SER A 685 -39.21 17.91 -8.49
N GLU A 686 -37.99 18.47 -8.54
CA GLU A 686 -37.32 18.78 -9.80
C GLU A 686 -36.72 17.55 -10.50
N TYR A 687 -37.07 17.36 -11.78
CA TYR A 687 -36.68 16.18 -12.54
C TYR A 687 -36.60 16.44 -14.06
N SER A 688 -35.39 16.33 -14.62
CA SER A 688 -35.16 16.47 -16.06
C SER A 688 -35.17 15.12 -16.78
N ILE A 689 -36.28 14.82 -17.45
CA ILE A 689 -36.46 13.62 -18.30
C ILE A 689 -35.31 13.49 -19.31
N LEU A 690 -34.88 14.61 -19.91
CA LEU A 690 -33.83 14.64 -20.93
C LEU A 690 -32.50 14.09 -20.40
N LEU A 691 -32.09 14.49 -19.19
CA LEU A 691 -30.84 14.02 -18.59
C LEU A 691 -30.89 12.52 -18.24
N VAL A 692 -32.07 12.00 -17.89
CA VAL A 692 -32.28 10.57 -17.62
C VAL A 692 -32.28 9.75 -18.91
N VAL A 693 -32.85 10.25 -20.01
CA VAL A 693 -32.73 9.62 -21.35
C VAL A 693 -31.28 9.63 -21.86
N LEU A 694 -30.48 10.63 -21.47
CA LEU A 694 -29.03 10.69 -21.75
C LEU A 694 -28.18 9.70 -20.91
N SER A 695 -28.66 9.23 -19.76
CA SER A 695 -27.89 8.37 -18.85
C SER A 695 -27.24 7.11 -19.48
N PRO A 696 -27.90 6.29 -20.33
CA PRO A 696 -27.24 5.15 -20.98
C PRO A 696 -26.13 5.55 -21.96
N PHE A 697 -26.23 6.71 -22.61
CA PHE A 697 -25.19 7.19 -23.53
C PHE A 697 -23.93 7.61 -22.78
N VAL A 698 -24.10 8.29 -21.63
CA VAL A 698 -23.00 8.62 -20.71
C VAL A 698 -22.34 7.34 -20.19
N ALA A 699 -23.14 6.34 -19.79
CA ALA A 699 -22.63 5.05 -19.32
C ALA A 699 -21.76 4.34 -20.37
N VAL A 700 -22.21 4.29 -21.63
CA VAL A 700 -21.45 3.69 -22.74
C VAL A 700 -20.17 4.47 -23.03
N LEU A 701 -20.21 5.80 -22.99
CA LEU A 701 -19.03 6.66 -23.20
C LEU A 701 -17.96 6.41 -22.12
N VAL A 702 -18.35 6.45 -20.85
CA VAL A 702 -17.47 6.22 -19.69
C VAL A 702 -16.89 4.80 -19.71
N PHE A 703 -17.74 3.79 -19.96
CA PHE A 703 -17.31 2.40 -20.11
C PHE A 703 -16.26 2.24 -21.22
N CYS A 704 -16.50 2.84 -22.39
CA CYS A 704 -15.57 2.80 -23.51
C CYS A 704 -14.23 3.49 -23.17
N LEU A 705 -14.26 4.64 -22.51
CA LEU A 705 -13.05 5.38 -22.13
C LEU A 705 -12.19 4.58 -21.13
N ILE A 706 -12.77 4.06 -20.06
CA ILE A 706 -12.05 3.24 -19.07
C ILE A 706 -11.46 1.98 -19.74
N LEU A 707 -12.24 1.32 -20.60
CA LEU A 707 -11.82 0.11 -21.29
C LEU A 707 -10.71 0.38 -22.33
N LEU A 708 -10.75 1.53 -23.01
CA LEU A 708 -9.67 1.97 -23.91
C LEU A 708 -8.40 2.29 -23.13
N THR A 709 -8.48 2.99 -22.00
CA THR A 709 -7.34 3.23 -21.10
C THR A 709 -6.71 1.91 -20.62
N GLY A 710 -7.52 0.97 -20.13
CA GLY A 710 -7.04 -0.37 -19.72
C GLY A 710 -6.38 -1.16 -20.87
N ARG A 711 -6.91 -1.07 -22.09
CA ARG A 711 -6.25 -1.64 -23.29
C ARG A 711 -4.96 -0.89 -23.66
N GLY A 712 -4.92 0.42 -23.49
CA GLY A 712 -3.74 1.28 -23.70
C GLY A 712 -2.59 0.90 -22.76
N LEU A 713 -2.86 0.80 -21.46
CA LEU A 713 -1.89 0.34 -20.46
C LEU A 713 -1.37 -1.07 -20.77
N ARG A 714 -2.24 -1.99 -21.20
CA ARG A 714 -1.84 -3.34 -21.66
C ARG A 714 -1.00 -3.31 -22.95
N GLY A 715 -1.23 -2.34 -23.82
CA GLY A 715 -0.42 -2.07 -25.01
C GLY A 715 0.97 -1.56 -24.65
N MET A 716 1.04 -0.57 -23.75
CA MET A 716 2.29 -0.02 -23.21
C MET A 716 3.11 -1.11 -22.50
N TYR A 717 2.49 -1.93 -21.65
CA TYR A 717 3.11 -3.11 -21.02
C TYR A 717 3.77 -4.03 -22.06
N ARG A 718 3.04 -4.40 -23.12
CA ARG A 718 3.58 -5.25 -24.20
C ARG A 718 4.74 -4.60 -24.92
N TRP A 719 4.64 -3.31 -25.25
CA TRP A 719 5.71 -2.55 -25.91
C TRP A 719 6.97 -2.47 -25.04
N THR A 720 6.85 -2.11 -23.76
CA THR A 720 7.98 -2.08 -22.81
C THR A 720 8.59 -3.47 -22.65
N ALA A 721 7.77 -4.53 -22.55
CA ALA A 721 8.25 -5.91 -22.46
C ALA A 721 8.99 -6.36 -23.73
N ASP A 722 8.47 -6.11 -24.93
CA ASP A 722 9.16 -6.50 -26.18
C ASP A 722 10.40 -5.64 -26.48
N LEU A 723 10.47 -4.40 -25.96
CA LEU A 723 11.68 -3.57 -26.01
C LEU A 723 12.76 -4.11 -25.04
N LEU A 724 12.39 -4.43 -23.80
CA LEU A 724 13.25 -5.09 -22.82
C LEU A 724 13.73 -6.48 -23.27
N ARG A 725 12.91 -7.21 -24.03
CA ARG A 725 13.18 -8.57 -24.54
C ARG A 725 14.41 -8.67 -25.45
N ARG A 726 14.91 -7.52 -25.95
CA ARG A 726 16.17 -7.42 -26.69
C ARG A 726 17.42 -7.34 -25.79
N ARG A 727 17.26 -6.98 -24.50
CA ARG A 727 18.35 -6.75 -23.52
C ARG A 727 18.34 -7.76 -22.35
N ILE A 728 17.17 -8.30 -22.01
CA ILE A 728 16.95 -9.31 -20.96
C ILE A 728 16.00 -10.41 -21.46
N GLY A 729 16.16 -11.64 -20.95
CA GLY A 729 15.44 -12.80 -21.47
C GLY A 729 13.91 -12.69 -21.35
N PRO A 730 13.11 -13.37 -22.21
CA PRO A 730 11.68 -13.07 -22.40
C PRO A 730 10.80 -13.09 -21.14
N ARG A 731 11.16 -13.87 -20.12
CA ARG A 731 10.45 -13.95 -18.83
C ARG A 731 10.81 -12.78 -17.90
N ALA A 732 12.07 -12.38 -17.87
CA ALA A 732 12.49 -11.17 -17.16
C ALA A 732 11.87 -9.93 -17.82
N ALA A 733 11.91 -9.86 -19.15
CA ALA A 733 11.33 -8.78 -19.92
C ALA A 733 9.82 -8.57 -19.66
N THR A 734 9.05 -9.65 -19.51
CA THR A 734 7.61 -9.56 -19.18
C THR A 734 7.35 -9.24 -17.70
N ALA A 735 8.18 -9.70 -16.76
CA ALA A 735 8.08 -9.30 -15.36
C ALA A 735 8.45 -7.81 -15.17
N THR A 736 9.63 -7.41 -15.65
CA THR A 736 10.12 -6.02 -15.58
C THR A 736 9.23 -5.05 -16.37
N GLY A 737 8.67 -5.47 -17.52
CA GLY A 737 7.70 -4.66 -18.27
C GLY A 737 6.40 -4.39 -17.51
N TRP A 738 5.90 -5.37 -16.74
CA TRP A 738 4.74 -5.17 -15.86
C TRP A 738 5.07 -4.22 -14.71
N ILE A 739 6.19 -4.43 -14.03
CA ILE A 739 6.64 -3.58 -12.90
C ILE A 739 6.85 -2.14 -13.37
N ALA A 740 7.53 -1.94 -14.50
CA ALA A 740 7.80 -0.62 -15.06
C ALA A 740 6.50 0.14 -15.43
N VAL A 741 5.51 -0.55 -16.02
CA VAL A 741 4.22 0.09 -16.35
C VAL A 741 3.34 0.31 -15.12
N ALA A 742 3.36 -0.59 -14.13
CA ALA A 742 2.67 -0.35 -12.86
C ALA A 742 3.26 0.85 -12.10
N ALA A 743 4.60 0.95 -12.03
CA ALA A 743 5.30 2.07 -11.44
C ALA A 743 5.08 3.38 -12.22
N LEU A 744 5.09 3.35 -13.55
CA LEU A 744 4.80 4.52 -14.38
C LEU A 744 3.35 4.99 -14.20
N VAL A 745 2.37 4.07 -14.17
CA VAL A 745 0.97 4.41 -13.89
C VAL A 745 0.82 5.00 -12.50
N TRP A 746 1.47 4.43 -11.49
CA TRP A 746 1.47 5.00 -10.13
C TRP A 746 2.06 6.42 -10.10
N VAL A 747 3.27 6.62 -10.65
CA VAL A 747 3.94 7.93 -10.69
C VAL A 747 3.14 8.96 -11.48
N VAL A 748 2.49 8.56 -12.59
CA VAL A 748 1.59 9.46 -13.33
C VAL A 748 0.33 9.78 -12.52
N VAL A 749 -0.30 8.80 -11.87
CA VAL A 749 -1.54 9.01 -11.09
C VAL A 749 -1.27 9.86 -9.85
N THR A 750 -0.33 9.48 -8.97
CA THR A 750 -0.08 10.23 -7.73
C THR A 750 0.80 11.46 -7.94
N GLY A 751 1.79 11.36 -8.84
CA GLY A 751 2.83 12.39 -9.00
C GLY A 751 2.50 13.50 -9.99
N VAL A 752 1.71 13.21 -11.04
CA VAL A 752 1.39 14.17 -12.11
C VAL A 752 -0.09 14.53 -12.14
N LEU A 753 -1.00 13.54 -12.15
CA LEU A 753 -2.43 13.77 -12.23
C LEU A 753 -2.99 14.31 -10.92
N LEU A 754 -2.75 13.64 -9.79
CA LEU A 754 -3.26 14.09 -8.48
C LEU A 754 -2.59 15.40 -8.05
N ASN A 755 -1.27 15.46 -7.98
CA ASN A 755 -0.55 16.68 -7.61
C ASN A 755 -0.81 17.84 -8.59
N GLY A 756 -0.91 17.56 -9.91
CA GLY A 756 -1.22 18.58 -10.91
C GLY A 756 -2.66 19.09 -10.82
N PHE A 757 -3.63 18.20 -10.59
CA PHE A 757 -5.01 18.59 -10.30
C PHE A 757 -5.09 19.43 -9.02
N VAL A 758 -4.41 19.02 -7.95
CA VAL A 758 -4.35 19.77 -6.68
C VAL A 758 -3.71 21.14 -6.88
N ALA A 759 -2.61 21.24 -7.64
CA ALA A 759 -1.97 22.52 -7.94
C ALA A 759 -2.89 23.45 -8.75
N VAL A 760 -3.49 22.97 -9.83
CA VAL A 760 -4.42 23.75 -10.68
C VAL A 760 -5.69 24.14 -9.92
N ALA A 761 -6.24 23.25 -9.09
CA ALA A 761 -7.37 23.57 -8.22
C ALA A 761 -6.98 24.62 -7.17
N ASN A 762 -5.83 24.48 -6.53
CA ASN A 762 -5.35 25.43 -5.53
C ASN A 762 -5.08 26.82 -6.14
N GLU A 763 -4.54 26.88 -7.36
CA GLU A 763 -4.40 28.11 -8.14
C GLU A 763 -5.77 28.74 -8.44
N ALA A 764 -6.70 28.00 -9.05
CA ALA A 764 -8.04 28.48 -9.40
C ALA A 764 -8.86 28.94 -8.17
N PHE A 765 -8.80 28.22 -7.06
CA PHE A 765 -9.50 28.60 -5.83
C PHE A 765 -8.80 29.72 -5.06
N SER A 766 -7.47 29.87 -5.14
CA SER A 766 -6.77 31.03 -4.55
C SER A 766 -7.15 32.35 -5.24
N VAL A 767 -7.45 32.33 -6.55
CA VAL A 767 -8.01 33.50 -7.23
C VAL A 767 -9.40 33.83 -6.68
N ARG A 768 -10.28 32.84 -6.47
CA ARG A 768 -11.60 33.06 -5.83
C ARG A 768 -11.44 33.59 -4.39
N ASP A 769 -10.44 33.14 -3.64
CA ASP A 769 -10.17 33.61 -2.28
C ASP A 769 -9.80 35.11 -2.20
N THR A 770 -9.43 35.74 -3.32
CA THR A 770 -9.24 37.21 -3.35
C THR A 770 -10.56 38.01 -3.37
N THR A 771 -11.70 37.36 -3.63
CA THR A 771 -13.02 38.00 -3.74
C THR A 771 -13.73 38.16 -2.39
N THR A 772 -14.94 38.71 -2.40
CA THR A 772 -15.82 38.90 -1.23
C THR A 772 -17.25 38.63 -1.74
N GLU A 773 -18.08 37.92 -0.98
CA GLU A 773 -19.44 37.61 -1.42
C GLU A 773 -20.42 38.79 -1.20
N GLU A 774 -21.52 38.79 -1.95
CA GLU A 774 -22.48 39.90 -1.96
C GLU A 774 -23.19 40.01 -0.59
N GLY A 775 -23.22 41.23 -0.03
CA GLY A 775 -23.65 41.50 1.35
C GLY A 775 -22.55 41.44 2.41
N ALA A 776 -21.38 40.82 2.14
CA ALA A 776 -20.25 40.87 3.07
C ALA A 776 -19.49 42.19 2.94
N HIS A 777 -19.39 42.95 4.04
CA HIS A 777 -18.80 44.29 4.04
C HIS A 777 -17.73 44.44 5.12
N ARG A 778 -16.75 45.33 4.89
CA ARG A 778 -15.64 45.55 5.84
C ARG A 778 -16.20 46.08 7.17
N PRO A 779 -15.92 45.44 8.32
CA PRO A 779 -16.44 45.88 9.62
C PRO A 779 -16.05 47.33 9.94
N THR A 780 -17.03 48.12 10.35
CA THR A 780 -16.83 49.48 10.91
C THR A 780 -16.49 49.45 12.40
N THR A 781 -16.74 48.33 13.08
CA THR A 781 -16.43 48.10 14.50
C THR A 781 -15.02 47.53 14.71
N SER A 782 -14.38 47.91 15.82
CA SER A 782 -13.10 47.35 16.25
C SER A 782 -13.21 45.94 16.86
N LEU A 783 -14.45 45.44 17.07
CA LEU A 783 -14.76 44.14 17.66
C LEU A 783 -14.66 42.95 16.68
N ARG A 784 -14.36 43.18 15.41
CA ARG A 784 -14.21 42.11 14.39
C ARG A 784 -12.94 42.31 13.55
N SER A 785 -12.32 41.21 13.12
CA SER A 785 -11.06 41.27 12.35
C SER A 785 -11.28 41.90 10.96
N GLY A 786 -10.30 42.69 10.52
CA GLY A 786 -10.36 43.57 9.34
C GLY A 786 -10.93 44.98 9.61
N GLY A 787 -11.62 45.18 10.74
CA GLY A 787 -12.14 46.48 11.18
C GLY A 787 -11.07 47.42 11.77
N PRO A 788 -11.46 48.63 12.23
CA PRO A 788 -10.55 49.61 12.80
C PRO A 788 -9.70 49.07 13.96
N GLY A 789 -8.38 49.22 13.86
CA GLY A 789 -7.42 48.75 14.86
C GLY A 789 -7.16 47.23 14.85
N SER A 790 -7.72 46.48 13.90
CA SER A 790 -7.42 45.05 13.71
C SER A 790 -5.93 44.80 13.47
N LEU A 791 -5.36 43.79 14.13
CA LEU A 791 -4.01 43.29 13.86
C LEU A 791 -3.93 42.55 12.51
N ILE A 792 -5.08 42.11 12.00
CA ILE A 792 -5.22 41.34 10.76
C ILE A 792 -5.88 42.23 9.70
N PRO A 793 -5.20 42.59 8.59
CA PRO A 793 -5.81 43.36 7.50
C PRO A 793 -6.99 42.62 6.85
N TRP A 794 -8.05 43.36 6.51
CA TRP A 794 -9.26 42.86 5.84
C TRP A 794 -8.94 42.11 4.54
N GLU A 795 -7.93 42.60 3.84
CA GLU A 795 -7.41 42.09 2.59
C GLU A 795 -6.79 40.69 2.78
N SER A 796 -6.19 40.42 3.94
CA SER A 796 -5.48 39.17 4.28
C SER A 796 -6.38 38.04 4.81
N LEU A 797 -7.66 38.31 5.06
CA LEU A 797 -8.62 37.35 5.63
C LEU A 797 -9.02 36.21 4.67
N GLY A 798 -8.79 36.36 3.37
CA GLY A 798 -9.40 35.52 2.34
C GLY A 798 -10.91 35.76 2.22
N MET A 799 -11.55 35.14 1.22
CA MET A 799 -12.99 35.31 0.95
C MET A 799 -13.81 34.84 2.15
N GLN A 800 -13.48 33.67 2.70
CA GLN A 800 -14.23 33.10 3.82
C GLN A 800 -14.07 33.89 5.12
N GLY A 801 -12.89 34.45 5.38
CA GLY A 801 -12.68 35.29 6.57
C GLY A 801 -13.40 36.64 6.47
N ARG A 802 -13.46 37.23 5.27
CA ARG A 802 -14.24 38.45 5.01
C ARG A 802 -15.74 38.22 5.16
N ASN A 803 -16.24 37.09 4.68
CA ASN A 803 -17.63 36.71 4.87
C ASN A 803 -17.93 36.53 6.37
N PHE A 804 -17.15 35.70 7.08
CA PHE A 804 -17.31 35.42 8.51
C PHE A 804 -17.29 36.67 9.41
N THR A 805 -16.39 37.64 9.17
CA THR A 805 -16.36 38.88 9.98
C THR A 805 -17.29 39.97 9.46
N GLY A 806 -17.63 39.97 8.16
CA GLY A 806 -18.43 40.99 7.50
C GLY A 806 -19.95 40.80 7.57
N THR A 807 -20.44 39.60 7.92
CA THR A 807 -21.88 39.28 8.07
C THR A 807 -22.23 38.86 9.52
N GLY A 808 -23.47 38.46 9.77
CA GLY A 808 -23.94 37.99 11.08
C GLY A 808 -24.34 39.11 12.06
N PRO A 809 -25.16 38.80 13.07
CA PRO A 809 -26.11 39.73 13.68
C PRO A 809 -25.49 40.93 14.43
N THR A 810 -26.28 42.01 14.50
CA THR A 810 -25.96 43.23 15.24
C THR A 810 -26.40 43.14 16.71
N ALA A 811 -25.90 44.05 17.55
CA ALA A 811 -26.38 44.17 18.93
C ALA A 811 -27.89 44.46 19.00
N ASP A 812 -28.40 45.23 18.04
CA ASP A 812 -29.80 45.63 17.96
C ASP A 812 -30.69 44.46 17.52
N ALA A 813 -30.29 43.68 16.50
CA ALA A 813 -31.03 42.50 16.06
C ALA A 813 -31.15 41.42 17.16
N ILE A 814 -30.07 41.18 17.92
CA ILE A 814 -30.11 40.30 19.09
C ILE A 814 -30.94 40.92 20.21
N GLY A 815 -30.92 42.25 20.35
CA GLY A 815 -31.75 42.99 21.30
C GLY A 815 -33.25 42.86 21.04
N ASP A 816 -33.66 43.01 19.78
CA ASP A 816 -35.03 42.82 19.31
C ASP A 816 -35.48 41.36 19.46
N PHE A 817 -34.61 40.39 19.14
CA PHE A 817 -34.90 38.97 19.33
C PHE A 817 -35.09 38.58 20.81
N THR A 818 -34.25 39.10 21.71
CA THR A 818 -34.25 38.76 23.15
C THR A 818 -35.15 39.65 24.01
N GLY A 819 -35.63 40.78 23.48
CA GLY A 819 -36.37 41.81 24.22
C GLY A 819 -35.53 42.51 25.29
N ARG A 820 -34.20 42.53 25.18
CA ARG A 820 -33.26 43.05 26.20
C ARG A 820 -32.03 43.70 25.58
N PRO A 821 -31.42 44.73 26.21
CA PRO A 821 -30.17 45.31 25.74
C PRO A 821 -29.07 44.24 25.59
N SER A 822 -28.66 43.99 24.35
CA SER A 822 -27.70 42.93 23.98
C SER A 822 -26.35 43.53 23.58
N ARG A 823 -25.30 42.70 23.53
CA ARG A 823 -23.95 43.13 23.15
C ARG A 823 -23.68 42.79 21.69
N ALA A 824 -22.83 43.58 21.01
CA ALA A 824 -22.33 43.21 19.69
C ALA A 824 -21.40 41.99 19.80
N PRO A 825 -21.59 40.91 19.02
CA PRO A 825 -20.69 39.76 19.03
C PRO A 825 -19.27 40.09 18.55
N ILE A 826 -18.29 39.36 19.07
CA ILE A 826 -16.87 39.44 18.66
C ILE A 826 -16.56 38.33 17.66
N ARG A 827 -15.90 38.66 16.54
CA ARG A 827 -15.48 37.67 15.52
C ARG A 827 -14.04 37.90 15.09
N SER A 828 -13.16 36.95 15.41
CA SER A 828 -11.76 36.97 14.99
C SER A 828 -11.44 35.89 13.96
N TYR A 829 -10.67 36.23 12.93
CA TYR A 829 -10.32 35.32 11.86
C TYR A 829 -8.93 35.64 11.30
N ALA A 830 -8.13 34.61 10.97
CA ALA A 830 -6.86 34.75 10.25
C ALA A 830 -6.85 33.91 8.96
N GLY A 831 -6.54 34.56 7.83
CA GLY A 831 -6.47 33.94 6.52
C GLY A 831 -5.10 33.36 6.18
N LEU A 832 -4.99 32.69 5.04
CA LEU A 832 -3.73 32.13 4.53
C LEU A 832 -2.67 33.21 4.27
N ALA A 833 -3.09 34.43 3.92
CA ALA A 833 -2.22 35.57 3.74
C ALA A 833 -1.77 36.24 5.06
N THR A 834 -2.35 35.88 6.21
CA THR A 834 -1.99 36.48 7.52
C THR A 834 -0.66 35.96 8.06
N ALA A 835 -0.35 34.67 7.86
CA ALA A 835 0.91 34.03 8.24
C ALA A 835 1.16 32.77 7.41
N GLN A 836 2.43 32.39 7.18
CA GLN A 836 2.77 31.25 6.33
C GLN A 836 2.42 29.90 7.00
N ASP A 837 2.83 29.72 8.24
CA ASP A 837 2.59 28.53 9.05
C ASP A 837 1.29 28.63 9.87
N THR A 838 0.76 27.46 10.22
CA THR A 838 -0.54 27.31 10.89
C THR A 838 -0.51 27.78 12.35
N GLU A 839 0.63 27.62 13.05
CA GLU A 839 0.79 28.00 14.45
C GLU A 839 0.83 29.53 14.62
N SER A 840 1.60 30.24 13.78
CA SER A 840 1.61 31.70 13.75
C SER A 840 0.27 32.29 13.30
N ARG A 841 -0.47 31.60 12.40
CA ARG A 841 -1.83 32.00 12.00
C ARG A 841 -2.83 31.88 13.16
N ALA A 842 -2.76 30.79 13.92
CA ALA A 842 -3.53 30.61 15.15
C ALA A 842 -3.18 31.68 16.20
N ALA A 843 -1.88 31.93 16.42
CA ALA A 843 -1.41 32.96 17.34
C ALA A 843 -1.89 34.37 16.94
N ALA A 844 -1.89 34.71 15.65
CA ALA A 844 -2.40 35.98 15.14
C ALA A 844 -3.91 36.15 15.40
N ALA A 845 -4.71 35.11 15.16
CA ALA A 845 -6.14 35.12 15.49
C ALA A 845 -6.38 35.29 17.00
N VAL A 846 -5.65 34.56 17.85
CA VAL A 846 -5.77 34.68 19.32
C VAL A 846 -5.29 36.05 19.83
N ALA A 847 -4.32 36.68 19.17
CA ALA A 847 -3.87 38.04 19.48
C ALA A 847 -4.94 39.09 19.12
N ASP A 848 -5.56 39.02 17.93
CA ASP A 848 -6.62 39.96 17.56
C ASP A 848 -7.90 39.73 18.39
N LEU A 849 -8.28 38.48 18.66
CA LEU A 849 -9.32 38.12 19.64
C LEU A 849 -9.05 38.72 21.03
N SER A 850 -7.79 38.70 21.48
CA SER A 850 -7.38 39.30 22.76
C SER A 850 -7.54 40.82 22.74
N ARG A 851 -7.15 41.49 21.64
CA ARG A 851 -7.35 42.94 21.43
C ARG A 851 -8.84 43.30 21.38
N GLN A 852 -9.68 42.48 20.76
CA GLN A 852 -11.13 42.66 20.70
C GLN A 852 -11.82 42.50 22.07
N GLY A 853 -11.12 41.96 23.08
CA GLY A 853 -11.68 41.68 24.40
C GLY A 853 -12.45 40.36 24.48
N GLY A 854 -12.24 39.42 23.55
CA GLY A 854 -13.00 38.17 23.46
C GLY A 854 -12.92 37.29 24.71
N PHE A 855 -11.80 37.32 25.42
CA PHE A 855 -11.61 36.61 26.70
C PHE A 855 -12.38 37.23 27.89
N GLY A 856 -13.02 38.40 27.71
CA GLY A 856 -13.86 39.06 28.72
C GLY A 856 -15.36 38.89 28.50
N ARG A 857 -15.78 37.97 27.63
CA ARG A 857 -17.19 37.61 27.37
C ARG A 857 -17.63 36.42 28.22
N ALA A 858 -18.93 36.21 28.40
CA ALA A 858 -19.44 35.01 29.07
C ALA A 858 -19.15 33.71 28.30
N ASN A 859 -19.12 33.76 26.96
CA ASN A 859 -18.96 32.59 26.09
C ASN A 859 -17.87 32.83 25.03
N LEU A 860 -17.02 31.83 24.79
CA LEU A 860 -15.95 31.85 23.79
C LEU A 860 -16.03 30.59 22.93
N LEU A 861 -16.19 30.74 21.62
CA LEU A 861 -16.36 29.67 20.65
C LEU A 861 -15.13 29.54 19.76
N VAL A 862 -14.51 28.36 19.75
CA VAL A 862 -13.47 27.99 18.78
C VAL A 862 -14.14 27.24 17.64
N VAL A 863 -14.18 27.85 16.45
CA VAL A 863 -14.72 27.20 15.25
C VAL A 863 -13.55 26.68 14.42
N THR A 864 -13.50 25.36 14.25
CA THR A 864 -12.59 24.76 13.27
C THR A 864 -13.24 24.81 11.90
N THR A 865 -12.56 25.42 10.94
CA THR A 865 -13.08 25.69 9.59
C THR A 865 -13.06 24.46 8.69
N THR A 866 -13.78 24.54 7.58
CA THR A 866 -13.91 23.46 6.61
C THR A 866 -13.29 23.83 5.27
N GLY A 867 -12.30 23.05 4.82
CA GLY A 867 -11.68 23.17 3.50
C GLY A 867 -11.00 24.51 3.26
N SER A 868 -11.70 25.40 2.57
CA SER A 868 -11.20 26.72 2.13
C SER A 868 -11.21 27.79 3.23
N GLY A 869 -11.42 27.39 4.49
CA GLY A 869 -11.67 28.29 5.62
C GLY A 869 -13.15 28.58 5.89
N TRP A 870 -14.07 27.88 5.23
CA TRP A 870 -15.51 28.12 5.38
C TRP A 870 -16.01 27.75 6.77
N VAL A 871 -17.05 28.46 7.19
CA VAL A 871 -17.82 28.28 8.43
C VAL A 871 -19.28 28.53 8.06
N ASP A 872 -20.20 27.63 8.45
CA ASP A 872 -21.64 27.89 8.28
C ASP A 872 -22.06 29.10 9.15
N PRO A 873 -22.60 30.19 8.56
CA PRO A 873 -23.13 31.31 9.32
C PRO A 873 -24.18 30.88 10.35
N ALA A 874 -25.10 29.96 9.98
CA ALA A 874 -26.16 29.51 10.87
C ALA A 874 -25.64 28.85 12.16
N ALA A 875 -24.49 28.18 12.09
CA ALA A 875 -23.82 27.61 13.25
C ALA A 875 -23.27 28.68 14.22
N VAL A 876 -22.91 29.86 13.72
CA VAL A 876 -22.34 30.96 14.52
C VAL A 876 -23.44 31.93 14.97
N ASP A 877 -24.31 32.33 14.04
CA ASP A 877 -25.43 33.24 14.28
C ASP A 877 -26.37 32.66 15.35
N SER A 878 -26.71 31.35 15.28
CA SER A 878 -27.50 30.67 16.32
C SER A 878 -26.84 30.74 17.70
N PHE A 879 -25.52 30.60 17.79
CA PHE A 879 -24.76 30.71 19.03
C PHE A 879 -24.77 32.15 19.57
N GLU A 880 -24.65 33.14 18.69
CA GLU A 880 -24.66 34.57 19.05
C GLU A 880 -26.04 35.04 19.53
N TYR A 881 -27.13 34.65 18.86
CA TYR A 881 -28.51 34.92 19.32
C TYR A 881 -28.80 34.22 20.66
N LEU A 882 -28.49 32.92 20.81
CA LEU A 882 -28.75 32.16 22.05
C LEU A 882 -27.86 32.58 23.24
N SER A 883 -26.78 33.33 23.01
CA SER A 883 -25.92 33.90 24.06
C SER A 883 -26.18 35.39 24.33
N GLY A 884 -27.17 36.02 23.70
CA GLY A 884 -27.48 37.45 23.86
C GLY A 884 -26.34 38.37 23.37
N GLY A 885 -25.54 37.87 22.44
CA GLY A 885 -24.36 38.55 21.91
C GLY A 885 -23.22 38.74 22.93
N ASP A 886 -23.28 38.10 24.10
CA ASP A 886 -22.14 38.01 25.02
C ASP A 886 -21.22 36.82 24.71
N SER A 887 -20.73 36.87 23.46
CA SER A 887 -19.98 35.86 22.77
C SER A 887 -18.74 36.43 22.09
N ALA A 888 -17.75 35.57 21.91
CA ALA A 888 -16.67 35.77 20.97
C ALA A 888 -16.43 34.46 20.18
N ALA A 889 -16.26 34.56 18.87
CA ALA A 889 -15.94 33.44 17.99
C ALA A 889 -14.55 33.62 17.34
N VAL A 890 -13.79 32.54 17.19
CA VAL A 890 -12.48 32.55 16.52
C VAL A 890 -12.29 31.35 15.58
N ALA A 891 -11.71 31.62 14.41
CA ALA A 891 -11.50 30.65 13.33
C ALA A 891 -10.21 30.97 12.52
N ILE A 892 -9.68 30.01 11.75
CA ILE A 892 -8.53 30.23 10.83
C ILE A 892 -8.68 29.46 9.51
N GLN A 893 -8.09 30.00 8.44
CA GLN A 893 -7.96 29.32 7.14
C GLN A 893 -6.76 28.35 7.11
N TYR A 894 -6.87 27.23 6.37
CA TYR A 894 -5.78 26.26 6.24
C TYR A 894 -5.54 25.71 4.81
N SER A 895 -6.50 25.85 3.90
CA SER A 895 -6.34 25.53 2.47
C SER A 895 -7.14 26.53 1.63
N TYR A 896 -6.88 26.57 0.32
CA TYR A 896 -7.76 27.23 -0.65
C TYR A 896 -8.83 26.27 -1.19
N LEU A 897 -8.64 24.95 -1.01
CA LEU A 897 -9.46 23.91 -1.62
C LEU A 897 -10.81 23.73 -0.89
N PRO A 898 -11.93 23.52 -1.60
CA PRO A 898 -13.22 23.18 -0.99
C PRO A 898 -13.19 21.90 -0.15
N SER A 899 -14.15 21.80 0.79
CA SER A 899 -14.33 20.69 1.74
C SER A 899 -14.09 19.29 1.14
N TRP A 900 -14.81 18.94 0.09
CA TRP A 900 -14.76 17.62 -0.56
C TRP A 900 -13.43 17.34 -1.30
N ILE A 901 -12.67 18.37 -1.70
CA ILE A 901 -11.32 18.18 -2.23
C ILE A 901 -10.35 17.98 -1.05
N SER A 902 -10.42 18.83 -0.03
CA SER A 902 -9.57 18.71 1.16
C SER A 902 -9.79 17.38 1.89
N TYR A 903 -11.00 16.84 1.85
CA TYR A 903 -11.36 15.49 2.31
C TYR A 903 -10.45 14.40 1.73
N LEU A 904 -10.05 14.54 0.46
CA LEU A 904 -9.27 13.57 -0.28
C LEU A 904 -7.75 13.82 -0.24
N VAL A 905 -7.30 15.06 0.01
CA VAL A 905 -5.86 15.44 -0.14
C VAL A 905 -5.23 16.22 1.01
N ASP A 906 -6.01 16.94 1.84
CA ASP A 906 -5.50 17.93 2.81
C ASP A 906 -5.84 17.62 4.28
N GLN A 907 -6.24 16.37 4.59
CA GLN A 907 -6.64 15.95 5.94
C GLN A 907 -5.63 16.33 7.04
N SER A 908 -4.31 16.26 6.78
CA SER A 908 -3.29 16.65 7.76
C SER A 908 -3.35 18.13 8.12
N LYS A 909 -3.58 19.02 7.15
CA LYS A 909 -3.70 20.46 7.38
C LYS A 909 -4.91 20.81 8.25
N ALA A 910 -6.04 20.10 8.06
CA ALA A 910 -7.24 20.28 8.88
C ALA A 910 -6.99 19.92 10.35
N ARG A 911 -6.30 18.78 10.58
CA ARG A 911 -5.83 18.35 11.91
C ARG A 911 -4.88 19.38 12.54
N GLU A 912 -3.88 19.81 11.80
CA GLU A 912 -2.90 20.81 12.25
C GLU A 912 -3.58 22.14 12.61
N ALA A 913 -4.56 22.59 11.82
CA ALA A 913 -5.28 23.84 12.04
C ALA A 913 -6.23 23.81 13.24
N GLY A 914 -7.07 22.78 13.36
CA GLY A 914 -7.99 22.65 14.50
C GLY A 914 -7.24 22.54 15.83
N ARG A 915 -6.16 21.74 15.85
CA ARG A 915 -5.30 21.62 17.03
C ARG A 915 -4.55 22.91 17.35
N ALA A 916 -3.86 23.53 16.38
CA ALA A 916 -3.09 24.75 16.64
C ALA A 916 -3.98 25.90 17.13
N LEU A 917 -5.18 26.04 16.57
CA LEU A 917 -6.14 27.05 17.04
C LEU A 917 -6.65 26.74 18.45
N PHE A 918 -7.08 25.50 18.74
CA PHE A 918 -7.59 25.18 20.06
C PHE A 918 -6.51 25.25 21.14
N ASP A 919 -5.30 24.72 20.90
CA ASP A 919 -4.20 24.77 21.86
C ASP A 919 -3.74 26.22 22.11
N ALA A 920 -3.74 27.10 21.09
CA ALA A 920 -3.44 28.54 21.27
C ALA A 920 -4.52 29.30 22.06
N VAL A 921 -5.81 29.02 21.82
CA VAL A 921 -6.91 29.60 22.63
C VAL A 921 -6.85 29.07 24.07
N TYR A 922 -6.59 27.78 24.25
CA TYR A 922 -6.56 27.12 25.55
C TYR A 922 -5.36 27.54 26.40
N ASP A 923 -4.18 27.78 25.80
CA ASP A 923 -3.03 28.38 26.46
C ASP A 923 -3.36 29.76 27.05
N ARG A 924 -4.03 30.63 26.26
CA ARG A 924 -4.44 31.96 26.74
C ARG A 924 -5.55 31.89 27.80
N TRP A 925 -6.53 31.02 27.60
CA TRP A 925 -7.67 30.80 28.50
C TRP A 925 -7.25 30.23 29.86
N SER A 926 -6.36 29.23 29.87
CA SER A 926 -5.91 28.54 31.08
C SER A 926 -5.05 29.42 32.00
N LYS A 927 -4.53 30.54 31.50
CA LYS A 927 -3.80 31.58 32.25
C LYS A 927 -4.70 32.62 32.92
N LEU A 928 -6.02 32.59 32.69
CA LEU A 928 -6.99 33.48 33.37
C LEU A 928 -7.34 32.96 34.78
N PRO A 929 -7.69 33.84 35.74
CA PRO A 929 -8.30 33.43 37.00
C PRO A 929 -9.56 32.57 36.78
N PRO A 930 -9.79 31.48 37.54
CA PRO A 930 -10.91 30.56 37.30
C PRO A 930 -12.30 31.22 37.29
N ASP A 931 -12.47 32.27 38.09
CA ASP A 931 -13.64 33.15 38.22
C ASP A 931 -13.88 34.06 37.00
N GLN A 932 -12.87 34.26 36.16
CA GLN A 932 -12.88 35.18 35.00
C GLN A 932 -12.80 34.46 33.65
N ARG A 933 -12.95 33.13 33.65
CA ARG A 933 -12.87 32.33 32.41
C ARG A 933 -14.20 32.35 31.64
N PRO A 934 -14.20 32.67 30.34
CA PRO A 934 -15.38 32.44 29.50
C PRO A 934 -15.69 30.94 29.44
N ARG A 935 -16.97 30.58 29.27
CA ARG A 935 -17.36 29.21 28.89
C ARG A 935 -16.76 28.92 27.51
N LEU A 936 -15.79 28.00 27.44
CA LEU A 936 -15.08 27.64 26.23
C LEU A 936 -15.83 26.55 25.46
N PHE A 937 -16.27 26.85 24.24
CA PHE A 937 -16.97 25.93 23.34
C PHE A 937 -16.13 25.61 22.11
N VAL A 938 -16.42 24.47 21.49
CA VAL A 938 -15.82 24.08 20.20
C VAL A 938 -16.93 23.73 19.21
N ALA A 939 -16.78 24.17 17.96
CA ALA A 939 -17.64 23.72 16.87
C ALA A 939 -16.86 23.43 15.58
N GLY A 940 -17.49 22.65 14.71
CA GLY A 940 -17.00 22.38 13.36
C GLY A 940 -17.93 21.43 12.61
N GLU A 941 -18.15 21.70 11.33
CA GLU A 941 -18.88 20.83 10.42
C GLU A 941 -17.88 20.04 9.57
N SER A 942 -18.17 18.80 9.15
CA SER A 942 -17.35 18.14 8.11
C SER A 942 -15.87 18.02 8.53
N LEU A 943 -14.90 18.43 7.69
CA LEU A 943 -13.48 18.53 8.09
C LEU A 943 -13.22 19.47 9.27
N GLY A 944 -14.10 20.44 9.54
CA GLY A 944 -14.07 21.25 10.75
C GLY A 944 -14.24 20.37 12.00
N SER A 945 -15.20 19.43 11.99
CA SER A 945 -15.35 18.47 13.09
C SER A 945 -14.09 17.61 13.26
N PHE A 946 -13.46 17.17 12.16
CA PHE A 946 -12.24 16.38 12.19
C PHE A 946 -11.07 17.13 12.86
N GLY A 947 -10.81 18.37 12.43
CA GLY A 947 -9.77 19.18 13.04
C GLY A 947 -10.07 19.49 14.51
N GLY A 948 -11.35 19.78 14.83
CA GLY A 948 -11.82 20.04 16.20
C GLY A 948 -11.63 18.84 17.13
N GLU A 949 -11.98 17.63 16.69
CA GLU A 949 -11.73 16.39 17.45
C GLU A 949 -10.23 16.19 17.75
N THR A 950 -9.35 16.48 16.79
CA THR A 950 -7.91 16.20 16.93
C THR A 950 -7.16 17.09 17.93
N ALA A 951 -7.83 18.09 18.51
CA ALA A 951 -7.33 18.81 19.68
C ALA A 951 -7.48 18.02 21.01
N PHE A 952 -8.21 16.90 21.00
CA PHE A 952 -8.56 16.10 22.16
C PHE A 952 -8.12 14.63 22.04
N SER A 953 -7.94 13.99 23.20
CA SER A 953 -7.49 12.60 23.36
C SER A 953 -8.60 11.61 23.75
N GLY A 954 -9.84 12.06 23.93
CA GLY A 954 -11.00 11.22 24.27
C GLY A 954 -12.10 11.95 25.03
N GLU A 955 -13.15 11.22 25.43
CA GLU A 955 -14.33 11.75 26.15
C GLU A 955 -13.98 12.62 27.36
N TYR A 956 -13.03 12.17 28.20
CA TYR A 956 -12.62 12.90 29.42
C TYR A 956 -11.89 14.21 29.11
N ASP A 957 -11.17 14.28 28.00
CA ASP A 957 -10.38 15.43 27.60
C ASP A 957 -11.29 16.54 27.06
N LEU A 958 -12.22 16.17 26.16
CA LEU A 958 -13.36 17.01 25.75
C LEU A 958 -14.11 17.58 26.96
N ARG A 959 -14.55 16.69 27.88
CA ARG A 959 -15.34 17.07 29.05
C ARG A 959 -14.63 18.06 29.98
N ASN A 960 -13.31 17.97 30.10
CA ASN A 960 -12.53 18.78 31.03
C ASN A 960 -11.99 20.08 30.41
N ARG A 961 -11.82 20.13 29.08
CA ARG A 961 -11.28 21.30 28.36
C ARG A 961 -12.35 22.15 27.67
N THR A 962 -13.58 21.67 27.51
CA THR A 962 -14.72 22.46 26.98
C THR A 962 -15.90 22.51 27.96
N ALA A 963 -16.68 23.60 27.90
CA ALA A 963 -17.99 23.74 28.52
C ALA A 963 -19.13 23.15 27.66
N GLY A 964 -18.82 22.80 26.41
CA GLY A 964 -19.69 22.12 25.45
C GLY A 964 -19.06 22.10 24.05
N THR A 965 -19.56 21.23 23.19
CA THR A 965 -19.03 21.01 21.84
C THR A 965 -20.17 20.64 20.89
N LEU A 966 -20.17 21.16 19.67
CA LEU A 966 -21.14 20.80 18.62
C LEU A 966 -20.41 20.45 17.31
N PHE A 967 -20.54 19.21 16.88
CA PHE A 967 -19.98 18.72 15.62
C PHE A 967 -21.08 18.28 14.67
N ALA A 968 -21.08 18.79 13.43
CA ALA A 968 -22.09 18.49 12.41
C ALA A 968 -21.47 17.71 11.24
N GLY A 969 -22.21 16.75 10.69
CA GLY A 969 -21.76 15.90 9.57
C GLY A 969 -20.36 15.27 9.78
N PRO A 970 -20.08 14.62 10.92
CA PRO A 970 -18.75 14.10 11.26
C PRO A 970 -18.28 13.05 10.24
N PRO A 971 -17.21 13.30 9.46
CA PRO A 971 -16.82 12.39 8.40
C PRO A 971 -16.32 11.03 8.92
N ASN A 972 -16.55 9.94 8.17
CA ASN A 972 -16.38 8.57 8.69
C ASN A 972 -14.98 8.17 9.22
N PHE A 973 -13.93 8.95 8.93
CA PHE A 973 -12.57 8.74 9.44
C PHE A 973 -12.25 9.50 10.74
N ASN A 974 -13.19 10.31 11.25
CA ASN A 974 -13.06 11.01 12.51
C ASN A 974 -12.78 10.02 13.66
N THR A 975 -11.73 10.30 14.43
CA THR A 975 -11.17 9.31 15.37
C THR A 975 -12.01 9.18 16.63
N LEU A 976 -12.52 10.28 17.18
CA LEU A 976 -13.38 10.25 18.36
C LEU A 976 -14.82 9.91 17.97
N PHE A 977 -15.31 10.40 16.84
CA PHE A 977 -16.58 9.93 16.25
C PHE A 977 -16.63 8.40 16.13
N ARG A 978 -15.59 7.78 15.55
CA ARG A 978 -15.49 6.32 15.44
C ARG A 978 -15.22 5.63 16.77
N GLU A 979 -14.45 6.21 17.70
CA GLU A 979 -14.32 5.67 19.06
C GLU A 979 -15.71 5.54 19.72
N PHE A 980 -16.55 6.57 19.61
CA PHE A 980 -17.86 6.62 20.27
C PHE A 980 -18.94 5.79 19.56
N SER A 981 -18.94 5.72 18.22
CA SER A 981 -19.94 4.98 17.44
C SER A 981 -19.63 3.48 17.28
N ASP A 982 -18.35 3.09 17.16
CA ASP A 982 -17.94 1.69 17.13
C ASP A 982 -18.02 1.05 18.53
N HIS A 983 -17.89 1.86 19.61
CA HIS A 983 -18.14 1.45 21.01
C HIS A 983 -19.44 2.05 21.56
N ARG A 984 -20.52 1.98 20.78
CA ARG A 984 -21.87 2.35 21.22
C ARG A 984 -22.49 1.28 22.15
N ASP A 985 -23.39 1.71 23.01
CA ASP A 985 -24.10 0.86 23.97
C ASP A 985 -25.03 -0.11 23.22
N THR A 986 -25.11 -1.35 23.71
CA THR A 986 -25.78 -2.46 23.01
C THR A 986 -27.26 -2.18 22.77
N GLY A 987 -27.68 -2.17 21.51
CA GLY A 987 -29.05 -1.90 21.07
C GLY A 987 -29.28 -0.47 20.56
N SER A 988 -28.31 0.43 20.67
CA SER A 988 -28.33 1.71 19.94
C SER A 988 -27.82 1.54 18.50
N PRO A 989 -28.43 2.21 17.50
CA PRO A 989 -28.04 2.07 16.09
C PRO A 989 -26.83 2.95 15.73
N GLU A 990 -26.10 2.61 14.66
CA GLU A 990 -24.99 3.39 14.11
C GLU A 990 -25.45 4.79 13.65
N ILE A 991 -26.72 4.93 13.22
CA ILE A 991 -27.32 6.22 12.81
C ILE A 991 -27.67 7.16 13.99
N GLN A 992 -27.78 6.65 15.21
CA GLN A 992 -28.06 7.46 16.42
C GLN A 992 -27.46 6.77 17.66
N PRO A 993 -26.12 6.66 17.75
CA PRO A 993 -25.48 5.82 18.75
C PRO A 993 -25.57 6.44 20.15
N VAL A 994 -25.73 5.61 21.17
CA VAL A 994 -25.66 6.03 22.57
C VAL A 994 -24.32 5.56 23.13
N HIS A 995 -23.44 6.46 23.53
CA HIS A 995 -22.14 6.09 24.11
C HIS A 995 -22.14 6.33 25.62
N ARG A 996 -21.88 5.28 26.43
CA ARG A 996 -21.78 5.35 27.90
C ARG A 996 -22.99 6.05 28.54
N ASN A 997 -24.19 5.59 28.18
CA ASN A 997 -25.49 6.14 28.58
C ASN A 997 -25.73 7.60 28.18
N GLY A 998 -25.03 8.10 27.14
CA GLY A 998 -25.15 9.47 26.67
C GLY A 998 -24.80 10.52 27.74
N ARG A 999 -23.90 10.17 28.66
CA ARG A 999 -23.57 10.95 29.87
C ARG A 999 -22.83 12.26 29.59
N THR A 1000 -22.13 12.33 28.46
CA THR A 1000 -21.27 13.46 28.05
C THR A 1000 -21.42 13.70 26.55
N VAL A 1001 -21.21 12.65 25.75
CA VAL A 1001 -21.43 12.65 24.30
C VAL A 1001 -22.84 12.17 23.98
N ARG A 1002 -23.54 12.85 23.06
CA ARG A 1002 -24.82 12.41 22.48
C ARG A 1002 -24.83 12.64 20.97
N PHE A 1003 -25.72 11.93 20.29
CA PHE A 1003 -25.87 11.93 18.85
C PHE A 1003 -27.34 12.16 18.48
N THR A 1004 -27.61 12.92 17.42
CA THR A 1004 -28.96 12.99 16.87
C THR A 1004 -29.00 13.21 15.36
N SER A 1005 -30.07 12.69 14.76
CA SER A 1005 -30.51 12.92 13.37
C SER A 1005 -31.65 13.94 13.27
N ASP A 1006 -32.15 14.43 14.40
CA ASP A 1006 -33.13 15.52 14.52
C ASP A 1006 -32.96 16.12 15.94
N PRO A 1007 -32.48 17.37 16.10
CA PRO A 1007 -32.35 18.00 17.41
C PRO A 1007 -33.64 18.66 17.91
N ARG A 1008 -34.72 18.64 17.12
CA ARG A 1008 -36.06 19.10 17.52
C ARG A 1008 -36.79 18.03 18.33
N ALA A 1009 -36.41 16.76 18.16
CA ALA A 1009 -36.78 15.63 18.99
C ALA A 1009 -35.89 15.49 20.25
N ASP A 1010 -36.33 14.71 21.24
CA ASP A 1010 -35.56 14.45 22.46
C ASP A 1010 -34.25 13.71 22.17
N ILE A 1011 -33.12 14.41 22.28
CA ILE A 1011 -31.76 13.89 22.00
C ILE A 1011 -31.44 12.68 22.91
N PRO A 1012 -31.33 11.45 22.37
CA PRO A 1012 -31.21 10.24 23.19
C PRO A 1012 -29.93 10.16 24.03
N PRO A 1013 -29.96 9.49 25.19
CA PRO A 1013 -31.13 8.91 25.86
C PRO A 1013 -31.94 9.97 26.63
N ALA A 1014 -33.23 10.07 26.32
CA ALA A 1014 -34.12 11.13 26.81
C ALA A 1014 -34.40 11.03 28.33
N ASP A 1015 -34.36 9.82 28.87
CA ASP A 1015 -34.60 9.49 30.28
C ASP A 1015 -33.45 9.90 31.22
N GLN A 1016 -32.25 10.18 30.69
CA GLN A 1016 -31.07 10.44 31.52
C GLN A 1016 -30.62 11.91 31.51
N PRO A 1017 -30.24 12.48 32.68
CA PRO A 1017 -29.93 13.90 32.81
C PRO A 1017 -28.53 14.27 32.25
N TRP A 1018 -28.51 15.13 31.23
CA TRP A 1018 -27.27 15.58 30.59
C TRP A 1018 -26.60 16.77 31.34
N GLN A 1019 -25.71 16.43 32.28
CA GLN A 1019 -25.07 17.36 33.22
C GLN A 1019 -23.57 17.57 32.93
N GLY A 1020 -23.07 18.77 33.24
CA GLY A 1020 -21.67 19.16 32.97
C GLY A 1020 -21.47 19.63 31.52
N SER A 1021 -20.30 19.35 30.95
CA SER A 1021 -19.99 19.63 29.55
C SER A 1021 -20.76 18.68 28.62
N ARG A 1022 -21.28 19.22 27.52
CA ARG A 1022 -22.18 18.54 26.57
C ARG A 1022 -21.54 18.51 25.19
N VAL A 1023 -21.26 17.30 24.69
CA VAL A 1023 -20.72 17.08 23.34
C VAL A 1023 -21.84 16.52 22.46
N LEU A 1024 -22.33 17.33 21.52
CA LEU A 1024 -23.37 16.93 20.58
C LEU A 1024 -22.75 16.64 19.20
N TYR A 1025 -23.09 15.49 18.64
CA TYR A 1025 -22.93 15.19 17.23
C TYR A 1025 -24.29 15.27 16.53
N LEU A 1026 -24.36 16.04 15.45
CA LEU A 1026 -25.51 16.21 14.58
C LEU A 1026 -25.20 15.56 13.22
N MET A 1027 -26.05 14.64 12.76
CA MET A 1027 -25.73 13.77 11.62
C MET A 1027 -26.99 13.23 10.94
N HIS A 1028 -27.18 13.54 9.65
CA HIS A 1028 -28.29 12.96 8.89
C HIS A 1028 -27.98 11.51 8.46
N PRO A 1029 -28.94 10.58 8.57
CA PRO A 1029 -28.82 9.24 8.00
C PRO A 1029 -28.63 9.27 6.47
N SER A 1030 -29.07 10.31 5.76
CA SER A 1030 -28.75 10.50 4.34
C SER A 1030 -27.39 11.13 4.02
N ASP A 1031 -26.59 11.56 5.01
CA ASP A 1031 -25.32 12.28 4.77
C ASP A 1031 -24.20 11.36 4.21
N PRO A 1032 -23.82 11.48 2.93
CA PRO A 1032 -22.78 10.62 2.36
C PRO A 1032 -21.39 10.89 2.98
N ILE A 1033 -21.12 12.07 3.56
CA ILE A 1033 -19.83 12.40 4.17
C ILE A 1033 -19.66 11.67 5.52
N VAL A 1034 -20.75 11.53 6.29
CA VAL A 1034 -20.77 10.72 7.51
C VAL A 1034 -20.59 9.24 7.19
N TRP A 1035 -21.19 8.73 6.11
CA TRP A 1035 -21.25 7.29 5.83
C TRP A 1035 -20.19 6.74 4.87
N TRP A 1036 -19.54 7.57 4.07
CA TRP A 1036 -18.54 7.10 3.09
C TRP A 1036 -17.32 6.48 3.78
N SER A 1037 -16.95 5.27 3.36
CA SER A 1037 -15.75 4.60 3.85
C SER A 1037 -15.20 3.63 2.81
N PRO A 1038 -13.86 3.51 2.64
CA PRO A 1038 -13.26 2.42 1.86
C PRO A 1038 -13.68 1.02 2.36
N ARG A 1039 -14.08 0.89 3.63
CA ARG A 1039 -14.63 -0.36 4.19
C ARG A 1039 -15.87 -0.85 3.41
N LEU A 1040 -16.70 0.07 2.88
CA LEU A 1040 -17.93 -0.24 2.11
C LEU A 1040 -17.69 -1.10 0.86
N ILE A 1041 -16.45 -1.20 0.38
CA ILE A 1041 -16.12 -2.02 -0.79
C ILE A 1041 -16.37 -3.52 -0.50
N LEU A 1042 -16.04 -3.98 0.73
CA LEU A 1042 -16.06 -5.41 1.12
C LEU A 1042 -16.78 -5.70 2.45
N HIS A 1043 -17.13 -4.69 3.24
CA HIS A 1043 -17.85 -4.82 4.50
C HIS A 1043 -19.21 -4.12 4.41
N ARG A 1044 -20.27 -4.81 4.86
CA ARG A 1044 -21.57 -4.18 5.14
C ARG A 1044 -21.44 -3.33 6.42
N PRO A 1045 -21.87 -2.06 6.42
CA PRO A 1045 -21.94 -1.24 7.62
C PRO A 1045 -23.23 -1.54 8.42
N ASP A 1046 -23.26 -1.16 9.70
CA ASP A 1046 -24.39 -1.44 10.57
C ASP A 1046 -25.60 -0.56 10.22
N TRP A 1047 -25.39 0.68 9.74
CA TRP A 1047 -26.47 1.55 9.26
C TRP A 1047 -27.25 1.02 8.04
N ILE A 1048 -26.75 -0.01 7.33
CA ILE A 1048 -27.51 -0.78 6.31
C ILE A 1048 -28.03 -2.12 6.89
N GLY A 1049 -27.60 -2.52 8.08
CA GLY A 1049 -28.10 -3.69 8.83
C GLY A 1049 -29.31 -3.36 9.71
N GLU A 1050 -29.37 -2.14 10.22
CA GLU A 1050 -30.33 -1.61 11.19
C GLU A 1050 -31.51 -0.89 10.51
N PRO A 1051 -32.55 -0.46 11.25
CA PRO A 1051 -33.65 0.34 10.69
C PRO A 1051 -33.14 1.67 10.10
N ALA A 1052 -33.54 1.97 8.87
CA ALA A 1052 -33.16 3.21 8.19
C ALA A 1052 -33.77 4.46 8.87
N GLY A 1053 -33.06 5.58 8.76
CA GLY A 1053 -33.52 6.90 9.22
C GLY A 1053 -34.70 7.45 8.43
N GLN A 1054 -35.25 8.59 8.90
CA GLN A 1054 -36.46 9.20 8.34
C GLN A 1054 -36.29 9.66 6.88
N ASP A 1055 -35.06 10.00 6.50
CA ASP A 1055 -34.61 10.53 5.22
C ASP A 1055 -33.95 9.47 4.30
N VAL A 1056 -33.94 8.18 4.72
CA VAL A 1056 -33.32 7.08 3.97
C VAL A 1056 -34.33 5.97 3.68
N MET A 1057 -34.30 5.46 2.44
CA MET A 1057 -35.17 4.37 2.03
C MET A 1057 -34.89 3.07 2.81
N GLN A 1058 -35.89 2.57 3.56
CA GLN A 1058 -35.84 1.28 4.28
C GLN A 1058 -35.49 0.07 3.38
N GLY A 1059 -35.73 0.17 2.07
CA GLY A 1059 -35.36 -0.83 1.07
C GLY A 1059 -33.91 -0.78 0.58
N MET A 1060 -33.04 0.08 1.13
CA MET A 1060 -31.63 0.13 0.78
C MET A 1060 -30.88 -1.12 1.28
N PHE A 1061 -30.05 -1.73 0.42
CA PHE A 1061 -29.27 -2.92 0.76
C PHE A 1061 -27.82 -2.80 0.25
N TRP A 1062 -26.90 -3.40 1.01
CA TRP A 1062 -25.47 -3.34 0.69
C TRP A 1062 -25.10 -4.34 -0.40
N VAL A 1063 -24.36 -3.86 -1.40
CA VAL A 1063 -23.82 -4.64 -2.51
C VAL A 1063 -22.31 -4.38 -2.62
N PRO A 1064 -21.45 -5.41 -2.49
CA PRO A 1064 -20.00 -5.27 -2.59
C PRO A 1064 -19.56 -4.48 -3.84
N PHE A 1065 -18.56 -3.62 -3.68
CA PHE A 1065 -18.10 -2.62 -4.66
C PHE A 1065 -19.14 -1.57 -5.11
N VAL A 1066 -20.41 -1.93 -5.31
CA VAL A 1066 -21.45 -1.05 -5.87
C VAL A 1066 -21.86 0.03 -4.87
N THR A 1067 -22.19 -0.33 -3.63
CA THR A 1067 -22.62 0.66 -2.61
C THR A 1067 -21.52 1.67 -2.31
N PHE A 1068 -20.24 1.24 -2.33
CA PHE A 1068 -19.10 2.17 -2.24
C PHE A 1068 -19.13 3.20 -3.38
N TRP A 1069 -19.24 2.79 -4.64
CA TRP A 1069 -19.27 3.72 -5.77
C TRP A 1069 -20.52 4.59 -5.80
N GLN A 1070 -21.64 4.10 -5.29
CA GLN A 1070 -22.87 4.88 -5.11
C GLN A 1070 -22.66 5.99 -4.09
N VAL A 1071 -22.28 5.69 -2.85
CA VAL A 1071 -22.04 6.72 -1.82
C VAL A 1071 -20.91 7.68 -2.25
N THR A 1072 -19.86 7.18 -2.94
CA THR A 1072 -18.79 8.02 -3.51
C THR A 1072 -19.33 9.06 -4.50
N ALA A 1073 -20.33 8.69 -5.31
CA ALA A 1073 -20.93 9.58 -6.30
C ALA A 1073 -21.98 10.54 -5.71
N ASP A 1074 -22.43 10.29 -4.47
CA ASP A 1074 -23.34 11.16 -3.73
C ASP A 1074 -22.59 12.29 -3.00
N LEU A 1075 -21.32 12.08 -2.62
CA LEU A 1075 -20.45 13.08 -1.95
C LEU A 1075 -20.45 14.49 -2.55
N PRO A 1076 -20.37 14.70 -3.89
CA PRO A 1076 -20.34 16.06 -4.46
C PRO A 1076 -21.67 16.81 -4.34
N PHE A 1077 -22.77 16.08 -4.15
CA PHE A 1077 -24.14 16.59 -4.11
C PHE A 1077 -24.69 16.65 -2.68
N ALA A 1078 -23.83 16.41 -1.67
CA ALA A 1078 -24.22 16.31 -0.27
C ALA A 1078 -24.93 17.57 0.27
N THR A 1079 -24.65 18.74 -0.31
CA THR A 1079 -25.29 20.02 0.02
C THR A 1079 -26.33 20.47 -1.01
N GLU A 1080 -26.55 19.74 -2.10
CA GLU A 1080 -27.56 20.04 -3.14
C GLU A 1080 -28.94 19.46 -2.77
N VAL A 1081 -29.35 19.63 -1.51
CA VAL A 1081 -30.58 19.11 -0.91
C VAL A 1081 -31.28 20.16 -0.03
N PRO A 1082 -32.56 19.97 0.33
CA PRO A 1082 -33.24 20.81 1.33
C PRO A 1082 -32.60 20.76 2.72
N ASP A 1083 -32.98 21.69 3.59
CA ASP A 1083 -32.54 21.73 4.99
C ASP A 1083 -33.08 20.54 5.79
N GLY A 1084 -32.26 19.95 6.69
CA GLY A 1084 -32.61 18.72 7.41
C GLY A 1084 -32.35 17.42 6.64
N HIS A 1085 -31.57 17.49 5.54
CA HIS A 1085 -31.16 16.35 4.73
C HIS A 1085 -29.68 16.45 4.32
N GLY A 1086 -29.05 15.31 4.00
CA GLY A 1086 -27.68 15.23 3.52
C GLY A 1086 -26.70 15.95 4.45
N HIS A 1087 -25.90 16.86 3.90
CA HIS A 1087 -24.91 17.63 4.64
C HIS A 1087 -25.36 19.08 4.87
N LYS A 1088 -26.65 19.29 5.17
CA LYS A 1088 -27.24 20.63 5.36
C LYS A 1088 -28.02 20.74 6.67
N TYR A 1089 -27.37 21.35 7.66
CA TYR A 1089 -27.77 21.41 9.07
C TYR A 1089 -28.31 22.79 9.51
N THR A 1090 -28.65 23.66 8.55
CA THR A 1090 -28.82 25.12 8.73
C THR A 1090 -29.88 25.46 9.79
N GLY A 1091 -31.12 24.96 9.64
CA GLY A 1091 -32.20 25.22 10.59
C GLY A 1091 -32.11 24.43 11.90
N GLU A 1092 -31.16 23.50 12.01
CA GLU A 1092 -31.00 22.59 13.15
C GLU A 1092 -29.96 23.07 14.17
N TYR A 1093 -29.01 23.90 13.73
CA TYR A 1093 -28.02 24.54 14.61
C TYR A 1093 -28.67 25.29 15.79
N VAL A 1094 -29.88 25.81 15.63
CA VAL A 1094 -30.67 26.48 16.68
C VAL A 1094 -30.96 25.53 17.85
N ASP A 1095 -31.58 24.38 17.58
CA ASP A 1095 -31.96 23.42 18.62
C ASP A 1095 -30.73 22.70 19.20
N ALA A 1096 -29.77 22.37 18.33
CA ALA A 1096 -28.51 21.76 18.73
C ALA A 1096 -27.71 22.66 19.71
N TRP A 1097 -27.60 23.97 19.43
CA TRP A 1097 -26.96 24.89 20.36
C TRP A 1097 -27.79 25.12 21.62
N ASN A 1098 -29.12 25.19 21.54
CA ASN A 1098 -29.97 25.29 22.72
C ASN A 1098 -29.74 24.10 23.69
N ALA A 1099 -29.65 22.88 23.17
CA ALA A 1099 -29.37 21.68 23.96
C ALA A 1099 -27.99 21.70 24.65
N VAL A 1100 -26.96 22.21 23.98
CA VAL A 1100 -25.58 22.34 24.50
C VAL A 1100 -25.45 23.49 25.49
N LEU A 1101 -25.81 24.72 25.08
CA LEU A 1101 -25.68 25.95 25.87
C LEU A 1101 -26.57 25.93 27.12
N ARG A 1102 -27.84 25.53 26.93
CA ARG A 1102 -29.00 25.71 27.83
C ARG A 1102 -29.15 27.15 28.36
N PRO A 1103 -29.47 28.13 27.47
CA PRO A 1103 -29.76 29.50 27.88
C PRO A 1103 -31.01 29.59 28.77
N ALA A 1104 -30.99 30.50 29.75
CA ALA A 1104 -32.07 30.64 30.72
C ALA A 1104 -33.24 31.47 30.16
N GLY A 1105 -34.42 30.85 30.05
CA GLY A 1105 -35.67 31.52 29.70
C GLY A 1105 -36.02 31.58 28.21
N VAL A 1106 -35.32 30.84 27.35
CA VAL A 1106 -35.70 30.63 25.94
C VAL A 1106 -36.86 29.64 25.87
N THR A 1107 -37.93 29.96 25.13
CA THR A 1107 -39.09 29.07 24.95
C THR A 1107 -39.06 28.37 23.59
N ALA A 1108 -39.89 27.32 23.42
CA ALA A 1108 -40.07 26.66 22.13
C ALA A 1108 -40.59 27.60 21.01
N HIS A 1109 -41.29 28.67 21.37
CA HIS A 1109 -41.71 29.71 20.42
C HIS A 1109 -40.55 30.61 19.99
N ASP A 1110 -39.62 30.92 20.90
CA ASP A 1110 -38.41 31.69 20.57
C ASP A 1110 -37.45 30.88 19.69
N LEU A 1111 -37.35 29.55 19.92
CA LEU A 1111 -36.59 28.64 19.04
C LEU A 1111 -37.20 28.59 17.63
N ALA A 1112 -38.54 28.57 17.51
CA ALA A 1112 -39.21 28.65 16.21
C ALA A 1112 -38.89 29.97 15.50
N ARG A 1113 -39.07 31.11 16.19
CA ARG A 1113 -38.74 32.45 15.65
C ARG A 1113 -37.27 32.56 15.24
N LEU A 1114 -36.35 31.95 16.00
CA LEU A 1114 -34.93 31.96 15.68
C LEU A 1114 -34.61 31.09 14.45
N ARG A 1115 -35.24 29.92 14.28
CA ARG A 1115 -35.11 29.13 13.05
C ARG A 1115 -35.58 29.91 11.83
N ASP A 1116 -36.70 30.62 11.93
CA ASP A 1116 -37.21 31.44 10.81
C ASP A 1116 -36.20 32.53 10.40
N ILE A 1117 -35.56 33.20 11.37
CA ILE A 1117 -34.50 34.19 11.13
C ILE A 1117 -33.26 33.55 10.46
N ILE A 1118 -32.78 32.43 11.02
CA ILE A 1118 -31.57 31.74 10.56
C ILE A 1118 -31.75 31.15 9.15
N VAL A 1119 -32.92 30.58 8.85
CA VAL A 1119 -33.25 30.03 7.52
C VAL A 1119 -33.53 31.14 6.50
N ALA A 1120 -33.98 32.31 6.93
CA ALA A 1120 -34.12 33.50 6.07
C ALA A 1120 -32.79 34.22 5.79
N GLY A 1121 -31.75 33.99 6.61
CA GLY A 1121 -30.43 34.61 6.46
C GLY A 1121 -30.39 36.10 6.81
N GLN A 1122 -31.01 36.49 7.94
CA GLN A 1122 -31.13 37.89 8.41
C GLN A 1122 -30.25 38.21 9.63
#